data_AF-A0A9W6GF76-F1
#
_entry.id   AF-A0A9W6GF76-F1
#
_cell.length_a   1.000
_cell.length_b   1.000
_cell.length_c   1.000
_cell.angle_alpha   90.00
_cell.angle_beta   90.00
_cell.angle_gamma   90.00
#
_symmetry.space_group_name_H-M   'P 1'
#
loop_
_entity.id
_entity.type
_entity.pdbx_description
1 polymer ?
#
loop_
_entity_poly.entity_id
_entity_poly.type
_entity_poly.pdbx_seq_one_letter_code
_entity_poly.pdbx_strand_id
1 'polypeptide(L)'
;MKFIRWLLFIPFIIALIGCEPIRITTKVAPFEVEPPKEVLSVKKLPNEAIVLIDDTQVYSATKYTADVIHTVEFPAGNLLRQVLPIYFDKMFSKTKYEKNLSSLIPSNGLLIHAIVDNINFSEECCYRLEVNSRTKFEIYDNDLIEMALPVFSSGSGKLSKSGLFSTINEKEYGITAYQAIFNSVKNATEAIYEVVSNPKAQISEAKQLINKDPSNMHAYRVVANLSLKNNDIPEALAASQMHVQLAPKDPNGYLLLHKCYLAQRKYKEALVQLEQAVSLAPKSAILLMKLHDFYIERGKYEKAIEAVKRYIEQRPDDQYAPLRLSLLYFKIGKYDEVIKISEKVINNFSFSGIGASIIKNEGEYTKIKSIEPNSPAQKAGLKPNYEIIEIDGKSTLEMKLNEVVQSLRGQEGTEVKLKIRKPDSDESFTVVLNREKFYTNPVVASYMSLIAISSIEFNDKINAQKYIDEAEKISPQDDYLKLAKSALYLKEMQYEKSLTEAISVKDSDYAQLLQSIAYAKLGKYEESLNLYKKLIKSKSLLITNRKKEELFSALSPYLEKIENKAIEYERTGQYVKALTEYARLLEISPPDKAQWIRIRVAKIISQNPSLVELKDESRKHFLHAEVLFTKEKFEEAIDELDKSSLLQPFNPQIYFNKAIIYEKISDFAKAIENMEIYLQLNPSAPNAQTIKDQIYKWRFMLEKEL
;
A
#
# COMPACT_ATOMS: atom_id res chain seq x y z
N MET A 1 -57.70 8.96 -23.97
CA MET A 1 -56.26 9.31 -24.05
C MET A 1 -55.34 8.64 -23.01
N LYS A 2 -55.78 8.30 -21.79
CA LYS A 2 -54.92 7.53 -20.84
C LYS A 2 -54.87 6.01 -21.12
N PHE A 3 -55.81 5.46 -21.88
CA PHE A 3 -55.82 4.03 -22.26
C PHE A 3 -54.95 3.71 -23.51
N ILE A 4 -54.75 4.69 -24.40
CA ILE A 4 -53.90 4.56 -25.61
C ILE A 4 -52.41 4.63 -25.26
N ARG A 5 -52.04 5.24 -24.11
CA ARG A 5 -50.65 5.22 -23.60
C ARG A 5 -50.22 3.86 -23.04
N TRP A 6 -51.16 2.99 -22.65
CA TRP A 6 -50.84 1.67 -22.12
C TRP A 6 -50.64 0.63 -23.23
N LEU A 7 -51.38 0.76 -24.34
CA LEU A 7 -51.26 -0.14 -25.50
C LEU A 7 -50.00 0.07 -26.35
N LEU A 8 -49.37 1.25 -26.30
CA LEU A 8 -48.11 1.54 -27.00
C LEU A 8 -46.85 1.18 -26.18
N PHE A 9 -46.98 0.77 -24.92
CA PHE A 9 -45.85 0.39 -24.07
C PHE A 9 -45.54 -1.12 -24.09
N ILE A 10 -46.45 -1.95 -24.60
CA ILE A 10 -46.30 -3.41 -24.64
C ILE A 10 -45.37 -3.89 -25.78
N PRO A 11 -45.31 -3.26 -26.98
CA PRO A 11 -44.34 -3.67 -28.01
C PRO A 11 -42.90 -3.25 -27.68
N PHE A 12 -42.71 -2.24 -26.82
CA PHE A 12 -41.37 -1.75 -26.45
C PHE A 12 -40.69 -2.64 -25.39
N ILE A 13 -41.48 -3.36 -24.58
CA ILE A 13 -40.96 -4.34 -23.60
C ILE A 13 -40.60 -5.67 -24.28
N ILE A 14 -41.25 -6.03 -25.39
CA ILE A 14 -40.96 -7.27 -26.11
C ILE A 14 -39.74 -7.14 -27.05
N ALA A 15 -39.38 -5.93 -27.49
CA ALA A 15 -38.12 -5.67 -28.21
C ALA A 15 -36.88 -5.60 -27.29
N LEU A 16 -37.05 -5.53 -25.96
CA LEU A 16 -35.97 -5.51 -24.98
C LEU A 16 -35.71 -6.87 -24.30
N ILE A 17 -36.46 -7.92 -24.66
CA ILE A 17 -36.29 -9.30 -24.15
C ILE A 17 -35.72 -10.23 -25.26
N GLY A 18 -35.30 -9.66 -26.40
CA GLY A 18 -34.81 -10.40 -27.57
C GLY A 18 -33.30 -10.45 -27.77
N CYS A 19 -32.48 -9.92 -26.86
CA CYS A 19 -31.07 -10.30 -26.82
C CYS A 19 -30.95 -11.44 -25.84
N GLU A 20 -30.64 -12.64 -26.37
CA GLU A 20 -30.04 -13.71 -25.61
C GLU A 20 -29.05 -13.11 -24.60
N PRO A 21 -28.95 -13.61 -23.36
CA PRO A 21 -27.81 -13.27 -22.54
C PRO A 21 -26.60 -13.50 -23.43
N ILE A 22 -25.76 -12.48 -23.61
CA ILE A 22 -24.45 -12.67 -24.20
C ILE A 22 -23.84 -13.75 -23.32
N ARG A 23 -23.91 -14.99 -23.79
CA ARG A 23 -23.01 -16.05 -23.41
C ARG A 23 -21.69 -15.46 -23.86
N ILE A 24 -21.02 -14.78 -22.94
CA ILE A 24 -19.58 -14.71 -22.97
C ILE A 24 -19.16 -16.15 -22.68
N THR A 25 -19.33 -17.02 -23.67
CA THR A 25 -18.41 -18.11 -23.88
C THR A 25 -17.13 -17.43 -24.32
N THR A 26 -16.40 -16.86 -23.36
CA THR A 26 -14.95 -16.91 -23.46
C THR A 26 -14.66 -18.39 -23.53
N LYS A 27 -14.57 -18.93 -24.75
CA LYS A 27 -13.71 -20.07 -25.01
C LYS A 27 -12.33 -19.59 -24.57
N VAL A 28 -12.03 -19.79 -23.29
CA VAL A 28 -10.68 -19.71 -22.79
C VAL A 28 -9.91 -20.66 -23.70
N ALA A 29 -8.90 -20.14 -24.41
CA ALA A 29 -8.02 -20.99 -25.18
C ALA A 29 -7.52 -22.10 -24.22
N PRO A 30 -7.47 -23.37 -24.66
CA PRO A 30 -6.96 -24.43 -23.81
C PRO A 30 -5.59 -24.02 -23.29
N PHE A 31 -5.46 -24.04 -21.97
CA PHE A 31 -4.24 -23.73 -21.26
C PHE A 31 -3.18 -24.78 -21.61
N GLU A 32 -2.14 -24.40 -22.34
CA GLU A 32 -1.01 -25.26 -22.68
C GLU A 32 0.23 -24.78 -21.95
N VAL A 33 0.69 -25.56 -20.97
CA VAL A 33 2.01 -25.41 -20.35
C VAL A 33 2.79 -26.67 -20.64
N GLU A 34 3.95 -26.53 -21.27
CA GLU A 34 4.86 -27.64 -21.49
C GLU A 34 5.48 -28.09 -20.16
N PRO A 35 5.55 -29.41 -19.88
CA PRO A 35 6.22 -29.91 -18.68
C PRO A 35 7.70 -29.51 -18.66
N PRO A 36 8.32 -29.37 -17.46
CA PRO A 36 9.73 -29.01 -17.34
C PRO A 36 10.63 -29.97 -18.12
N LYS A 37 11.61 -29.42 -18.86
CA LYS A 37 12.46 -30.17 -19.80
C LYS A 37 13.44 -31.13 -19.10
N GLU A 38 13.84 -30.83 -17.86
CA GLU A 38 14.69 -31.69 -17.01
C GLU A 38 13.96 -32.04 -15.71
N VAL A 39 13.87 -33.35 -15.42
CA VAL A 39 13.22 -33.88 -14.22
C VAL A 39 14.31 -34.29 -13.23
N LEU A 40 14.34 -33.65 -12.07
CA LEU A 40 15.16 -34.08 -10.93
C LEU A 40 14.65 -35.45 -10.43
N SER A 41 15.59 -36.34 -10.10
CA SER A 41 15.34 -37.69 -9.58
C SER A 41 14.25 -37.71 -8.49
N VAL A 42 13.30 -38.65 -8.59
CA VAL A 42 12.05 -38.69 -7.81
C VAL A 42 12.28 -39.18 -6.38
N LYS A 43 13.10 -38.47 -5.61
CA LYS A 43 13.31 -38.76 -4.18
C LYS A 43 12.53 -37.88 -3.21
N LYS A 44 11.61 -37.05 -3.70
CA LYS A 44 10.49 -36.45 -2.94
C LYS A 44 9.54 -35.81 -3.94
N LEU A 45 8.36 -36.38 -4.14
CA LEU A 45 7.25 -35.61 -4.71
C LEU A 45 6.95 -34.46 -3.72
N PRO A 46 6.77 -33.22 -4.18
CA PRO A 46 6.37 -32.15 -3.28
C PRO A 46 4.93 -32.42 -2.80
N ASN A 47 4.76 -32.58 -1.49
CA ASN A 47 3.45 -32.70 -0.84
C ASN A 47 2.76 -31.34 -0.68
N GLU A 48 3.44 -30.26 -1.05
CA GLU A 48 3.04 -28.89 -0.86
C GLU A 48 3.29 -28.11 -2.16
N ALA A 49 2.30 -27.33 -2.57
CA ALA A 49 2.40 -26.40 -3.68
C ALA A 49 1.98 -25.02 -3.18
N ILE A 50 2.79 -24.01 -3.49
CA ILE A 50 2.48 -22.62 -3.12
C ILE A 50 2.17 -21.88 -4.41
N VAL A 51 0.99 -21.26 -4.47
CA VAL A 51 0.51 -20.48 -5.61
C VAL A 51 0.34 -19.03 -5.17
N LEU A 52 1.00 -18.12 -5.88
CA LEU A 52 0.91 -16.68 -5.69
C LEU A 52 0.04 -16.09 -6.79
N ILE A 53 -0.93 -15.26 -6.42
CA ILE A 53 -1.80 -14.56 -7.37
C ILE A 53 -1.70 -13.05 -7.13
N ASP A 54 -1.27 -12.31 -8.16
CA ASP A 54 -1.17 -10.84 -8.21
C ASP A 54 -2.13 -10.30 -9.27
N ASP A 55 -2.84 -9.21 -8.95
CA ASP A 55 -3.87 -8.57 -9.77
C ASP A 55 -3.34 -7.47 -10.71
N THR A 56 -2.04 -7.16 -10.70
CA THR A 56 -1.49 -5.99 -11.41
C THR A 56 -0.30 -6.23 -12.34
N GLN A 57 0.61 -7.19 -12.09
CA GLN A 57 1.66 -7.61 -13.06
C GLN A 57 2.20 -9.02 -12.77
N VAL A 58 2.83 -9.62 -13.79
CA VAL A 58 3.49 -10.92 -13.78
C VAL A 58 4.73 -10.89 -12.88
N TYR A 59 4.73 -11.65 -11.78
CA TYR A 59 5.96 -11.96 -11.03
C TYR A 59 6.31 -13.45 -11.15
N SER A 60 7.51 -13.71 -11.68
CA SER A 60 8.22 -14.96 -11.52
C SER A 60 9.11 -14.88 -10.28
N ALA A 61 8.90 -15.75 -9.30
CA ALA A 61 9.82 -15.91 -8.19
C ALA A 61 10.19 -17.40 -8.07
N THR A 62 11.24 -17.78 -8.78
CA THR A 62 11.97 -19.02 -8.54
C THR A 62 13.05 -18.77 -7.49
N LYS A 63 12.96 -19.45 -6.34
CA LYS A 63 14.15 -19.82 -5.59
C LYS A 63 14.03 -21.24 -5.04
N TYR A 64 14.94 -22.07 -5.53
CA TYR A 64 15.05 -23.50 -5.30
C TYR A 64 15.43 -23.82 -3.86
N THR A 65 14.53 -24.45 -3.11
CA THR A 65 14.84 -25.53 -2.17
C THR A 65 13.60 -26.40 -2.00
N ALA A 66 13.61 -27.62 -2.57
CA ALA A 66 12.68 -28.75 -2.35
C ALA A 66 11.15 -28.57 -2.51
N ASP A 67 10.61 -27.35 -2.54
CA ASP A 67 9.17 -27.07 -2.62
C ASP A 67 8.89 -26.24 -3.89
N VAL A 68 7.94 -26.70 -4.72
CA VAL A 68 7.69 -26.13 -6.04
C VAL A 68 6.64 -25.04 -5.95
N ILE A 69 7.02 -23.80 -6.30
CA ILE A 69 6.13 -22.65 -6.42
C ILE A 69 5.68 -22.52 -7.88
N HIS A 70 4.38 -22.44 -8.13
CA HIS A 70 3.81 -22.19 -9.47
C HIS A 70 3.15 -20.82 -9.54
N THR A 71 3.48 -20.06 -10.59
CA THR A 71 2.79 -18.82 -10.95
C THR A 71 1.68 -19.12 -11.96
N VAL A 72 0.45 -18.66 -11.71
CA VAL A 72 -0.69 -18.80 -12.62
C VAL A 72 -1.19 -17.41 -13.01
N GLU A 73 -1.24 -17.12 -14.31
CA GLU A 73 -1.79 -15.86 -14.83
C GLU A 73 -3.31 -15.97 -15.03
N PHE A 74 -4.05 -14.98 -14.55
CA PHE A 74 -5.50 -14.85 -14.76
C PHE A 74 -5.85 -13.55 -15.50
N PRO A 75 -6.82 -13.57 -16.43
CA PRO A 75 -7.31 -12.36 -17.06
C PRO A 75 -8.22 -11.59 -16.10
N ALA A 76 -7.66 -10.52 -15.53
CA ALA A 76 -8.31 -9.32 -14.97
C ALA A 76 -9.33 -9.45 -13.82
N GLY A 77 -8.98 -8.78 -12.71
CA GLY A 77 -9.90 -8.13 -11.80
C GLY A 77 -9.87 -8.64 -10.36
N ASN A 78 -9.94 -7.70 -9.41
CA ASN A 78 -10.20 -7.69 -7.95
C ASN A 78 -10.99 -8.85 -7.27
N LEU A 79 -11.21 -10.00 -7.89
CA LEU A 79 -12.23 -11.00 -7.56
C LEU A 79 -11.82 -11.99 -6.45
N LEU A 80 -10.54 -12.39 -6.39
CA LEU A 80 -10.05 -13.39 -5.41
C LEU A 80 -9.98 -12.87 -3.97
N ARG A 81 -9.75 -11.56 -3.80
CA ARG A 81 -9.79 -10.81 -2.52
C ARG A 81 -11.12 -10.87 -1.78
N GLN A 82 -12.19 -11.33 -2.43
CA GLN A 82 -13.54 -10.92 -2.04
C GLN A 82 -14.43 -12.03 -1.46
N VAL A 83 -13.99 -13.29 -1.38
CA VAL A 83 -14.95 -14.41 -1.27
C VAL A 83 -14.55 -15.59 -0.38
N LEU A 84 -13.33 -15.63 0.17
CA LEU A 84 -12.96 -16.74 1.05
C LEU A 84 -13.44 -16.40 2.46
N PRO A 85 -14.71 -16.75 2.81
CA PRO A 85 -15.10 -17.56 3.98
C PRO A 85 -16.31 -18.48 3.74
N ILE A 86 -16.19 -19.54 2.94
CA ILE A 86 -17.14 -20.64 3.03
C ILE A 86 -16.41 -21.94 2.73
N TYR A 87 -15.94 -22.61 3.77
CA TYR A 87 -15.75 -24.06 3.87
C TYR A 87 -15.03 -24.33 5.21
N PHE A 88 -15.79 -24.70 6.26
CA PHE A 88 -15.63 -25.91 7.10
C PHE A 88 -16.15 -25.75 8.54
N ASP A 89 -16.79 -26.82 9.01
CA ASP A 89 -16.87 -27.20 10.41
C ASP A 89 -16.46 -28.68 10.57
N LYS A 90 -15.78 -29.00 11.69
CA LYS A 90 -15.01 -30.22 12.03
C LYS A 90 -13.67 -30.44 11.28
N MET A 91 -12.57 -29.81 11.71
CA MET A 91 -11.25 -30.49 11.65
C MET A 91 -10.06 -29.90 12.44
N PHE A 92 -10.21 -28.84 13.24
CA PHE A 92 -9.04 -28.20 13.85
C PHE A 92 -8.83 -28.56 15.33
N SER A 93 -8.09 -29.64 15.56
CA SER A 93 -7.24 -29.78 16.74
C SER A 93 -5.86 -30.26 16.28
N LYS A 94 -4.84 -29.40 16.48
CA LYS A 94 -3.40 -29.65 16.28
C LYS A 94 -2.86 -29.41 14.85
N THR A 95 -2.25 -28.25 14.64
CA THR A 95 -1.00 -28.11 13.85
C THR A 95 -0.28 -26.81 14.19
N LYS A 96 1.05 -26.84 14.09
CA LYS A 96 2.00 -25.78 14.46
C LYS A 96 2.39 -24.98 13.21
N TYR A 97 2.40 -23.67 13.36
CA TYR A 97 2.67 -22.61 12.38
C TYR A 97 4.07 -22.67 11.74
N GLU A 98 4.19 -22.56 10.42
CA GLU A 98 5.45 -22.22 9.73
C GLU A 98 5.51 -20.72 9.39
N LYS A 99 6.57 -20.07 9.87
CA LYS A 99 6.61 -18.63 10.15
C LYS A 99 7.06 -17.75 8.97
N ASN A 100 7.36 -18.33 7.80
CA ASN A 100 8.15 -17.67 6.76
C ASN A 100 7.40 -17.36 5.44
N LEU A 101 6.13 -17.75 5.28
CA LEU A 101 5.41 -17.57 4.01
C LEU A 101 4.75 -16.19 3.87
N SER A 102 4.49 -15.48 4.97
CA SER A 102 3.82 -14.18 4.98
C SER A 102 4.61 -13.03 4.34
N SER A 103 5.92 -13.17 4.18
CA SER A 103 6.79 -12.13 3.60
C SER A 103 6.74 -12.06 2.06
N LEU A 104 6.08 -13.02 1.41
CA LEU A 104 5.96 -13.12 -0.05
C LEU A 104 4.68 -12.45 -0.60
N ILE A 105 3.83 -11.89 0.27
CA ILE A 105 2.49 -11.41 -0.10
C ILE A 105 2.54 -9.89 -0.36
N PRO A 106 2.41 -9.42 -1.62
CA PRO A 106 2.29 -7.99 -1.90
C PRO A 106 0.98 -7.42 -1.30
N SER A 107 0.86 -6.09 -1.21
CA SER A 107 -0.32 -5.42 -0.65
C SER A 107 -1.65 -5.85 -1.29
N ASN A 108 -1.58 -6.41 -2.52
CA ASN A 108 -2.69 -6.93 -3.30
C ASN A 108 -2.61 -8.43 -3.66
N GLY A 109 -1.68 -9.18 -3.05
CA GLY A 109 -1.49 -10.60 -3.36
C GLY A 109 -2.40 -11.52 -2.55
N LEU A 110 -2.78 -12.63 -3.15
CA LEU A 110 -3.37 -13.78 -2.45
C LEU A 110 -2.33 -14.91 -2.43
N LEU A 111 -1.98 -15.40 -1.24
CA LEU A 111 -1.18 -16.62 -1.11
C LEU A 111 -2.12 -17.81 -0.94
N ILE A 112 -2.02 -18.78 -1.84
CA ILE A 112 -2.73 -20.05 -1.77
C ILE A 112 -1.70 -21.15 -1.46
N HIS A 113 -1.75 -21.68 -0.24
CA HIS A 113 -0.94 -22.83 0.15
C HIS A 113 -1.77 -24.11 -0.04
N ALA A 114 -1.36 -24.98 -0.96
CA ALA A 114 -2.05 -26.20 -1.35
C ALA A 114 -1.29 -27.43 -0.84
N ILE A 115 -1.85 -28.16 0.12
CA ILE A 115 -1.24 -29.37 0.68
C ILE A 115 -1.95 -30.61 0.11
N VAL A 116 -1.20 -31.56 -0.43
CA VAL A 116 -1.72 -32.83 -0.97
C VAL A 116 -1.72 -33.89 0.13
N ASP A 117 -2.88 -34.16 0.72
CA ASP A 117 -2.99 -35.02 1.92
C ASP A 117 -2.72 -36.51 1.64
N ASN A 118 -3.11 -37.01 0.46
CA ASN A 118 -2.91 -38.42 0.08
C ASN A 118 -3.02 -38.62 -1.44
N ILE A 119 -2.32 -39.63 -1.96
CA ILE A 119 -2.43 -40.11 -3.35
C ILE A 119 -2.83 -41.58 -3.31
N ASN A 120 -4.08 -41.89 -3.66
CA ASN A 120 -4.56 -43.27 -3.73
C ASN A 120 -4.37 -43.83 -5.14
N PHE A 121 -3.89 -45.07 -5.22
CA PHE A 121 -3.75 -45.83 -6.47
C PHE A 121 -4.79 -46.95 -6.50
N SER A 122 -5.57 -47.05 -7.57
CA SER A 122 -6.47 -48.19 -7.80
C SER A 122 -6.15 -48.85 -9.14
N GLU A 123 -5.86 -50.16 -9.11
CA GLU A 123 -5.79 -50.98 -10.32
C GLU A 123 -7.20 -51.43 -10.71
N GLU A 124 -7.91 -50.61 -11.48
CA GLU A 124 -9.09 -51.11 -12.19
C GLU A 124 -8.66 -51.62 -13.57
N CYS A 125 -9.17 -52.81 -13.91
CA CYS A 125 -8.88 -53.55 -15.14
C CYS A 125 -8.87 -52.61 -16.36
N CYS A 126 -7.76 -52.62 -17.10
CA CYS A 126 -7.36 -51.68 -18.16
C CYS A 126 -6.59 -50.42 -17.69
N TYR A 127 -5.35 -50.62 -17.22
CA TYR A 127 -4.25 -49.63 -17.13
C TYR A 127 -4.70 -48.18 -16.85
N ARG A 128 -5.53 -47.97 -15.83
CA ARG A 128 -5.98 -46.66 -15.38
C ARG A 128 -5.25 -46.32 -14.09
N LEU A 129 -4.34 -45.35 -14.13
CA LEU A 129 -3.73 -44.79 -12.93
C LEU A 129 -4.62 -43.61 -12.47
N GLU A 130 -5.60 -43.87 -11.62
CA GLU A 130 -6.32 -42.79 -10.95
C GLU A 130 -5.49 -42.28 -9.78
N VAL A 131 -5.16 -40.98 -9.81
CA VAL A 131 -4.39 -40.28 -8.77
C VAL A 131 -5.34 -39.31 -8.09
N ASN A 132 -6.04 -39.80 -7.06
CA ASN A 132 -6.90 -38.95 -6.26
C ASN A 132 -6.04 -38.15 -5.29
N SER A 133 -5.79 -36.88 -5.60
CA SER A 133 -5.17 -35.92 -4.69
C SER A 133 -6.26 -35.23 -3.86
N ARG A 134 -5.95 -34.87 -2.62
CA ARG A 134 -6.81 -34.08 -1.75
C ARG A 134 -6.06 -32.81 -1.39
N THR A 135 -6.59 -31.65 -1.78
CA THR A 135 -5.87 -30.38 -1.66
C THR A 135 -6.48 -29.51 -0.55
N LYS A 136 -5.73 -29.26 0.52
CA LYS A 136 -6.10 -28.27 1.54
C LYS A 136 -5.58 -26.90 1.12
N PHE A 137 -6.45 -25.90 1.05
CA PHE A 137 -6.05 -24.52 0.76
C PHE A 137 -5.94 -23.70 2.05
N GLU A 138 -4.83 -22.97 2.22
CA GLU A 138 -4.70 -21.92 3.23
C GLU A 138 -4.50 -20.59 2.52
N ILE A 139 -5.37 -19.63 2.84
CA ILE A 139 -5.46 -18.35 2.15
C ILE A 139 -5.13 -17.22 3.10
N TYR A 140 -4.22 -16.37 2.62
CA TYR A 140 -3.70 -15.23 3.36
C TYR A 140 -3.99 -13.94 2.59
N ASP A 141 -4.70 -13.01 3.22
CA ASP A 141 -5.02 -11.66 2.71
C ASP A 141 -4.76 -10.62 3.83
N ASN A 142 -4.36 -9.40 3.47
CA ASN A 142 -4.22 -8.28 4.38
C ASN A 142 -5.55 -7.85 5.04
N ASP A 143 -6.71 -8.19 4.44
CA ASP A 143 -8.04 -7.87 4.95
C ASP A 143 -8.78 -9.05 5.63
N LEU A 144 -8.28 -10.29 5.49
CA LEU A 144 -8.87 -11.51 6.06
C LEU A 144 -7.84 -12.28 6.88
N ILE A 145 -8.12 -12.42 8.17
CA ILE A 145 -7.45 -13.41 9.02
C ILE A 145 -7.61 -14.78 8.35
N GLU A 146 -6.46 -15.44 8.16
CA GLU A 146 -6.23 -16.84 7.79
C GLU A 146 -7.50 -17.67 7.55
N MET A 147 -7.70 -18.09 6.30
CA MET A 147 -8.74 -19.06 5.98
C MET A 147 -8.16 -20.32 5.40
N ALA A 148 -8.20 -21.36 6.21
CA ALA A 148 -8.13 -22.72 5.73
C ALA A 148 -9.48 -23.08 5.10
N LEU A 149 -9.54 -23.14 3.78
CA LEU A 149 -10.63 -23.82 3.07
C LEU A 149 -10.13 -25.20 2.66
N PRO A 150 -10.56 -26.28 3.32
CA PRO A 150 -10.50 -27.59 2.68
C PRO A 150 -11.41 -27.55 1.46
N VAL A 151 -10.87 -27.67 0.25
CA VAL A 151 -11.68 -27.90 -0.95
C VAL A 151 -11.33 -29.30 -1.42
N PHE A 152 -12.30 -30.20 -1.42
CA PHE A 152 -12.07 -31.57 -1.87
C PHE A 152 -12.30 -31.64 -3.38
N SER A 153 -11.22 -31.62 -4.16
CA SER A 153 -11.25 -31.89 -5.60
C SER A 153 -10.51 -33.18 -5.91
N SER A 154 -11.10 -34.03 -6.76
CA SER A 154 -10.43 -35.19 -7.33
C SER A 154 -9.86 -34.83 -8.71
N GLY A 155 -8.59 -35.14 -8.94
CA GLY A 155 -7.97 -35.11 -10.28
C GLY A 155 -7.78 -36.54 -10.81
N SER A 156 -7.82 -36.74 -12.13
CA SER A 156 -7.49 -38.04 -12.74
C SER A 156 -6.50 -37.83 -13.89
N GLY A 157 -5.42 -38.61 -13.95
CA GLY A 157 -4.49 -38.66 -15.08
C GLY A 157 -4.73 -39.91 -15.95
N LYS A 158 -4.40 -39.87 -17.24
CA LYS A 158 -4.44 -41.05 -18.12
C LYS A 158 -3.02 -41.39 -18.58
N LEU A 159 -2.62 -42.64 -18.35
CA LEU A 159 -1.46 -43.25 -19.00
C LEU A 159 -1.98 -44.21 -20.07
N SER A 160 -1.52 -44.07 -21.31
CA SER A 160 -1.78 -45.07 -22.35
C SER A 160 -0.49 -45.39 -23.10
N LYS A 161 0.16 -46.52 -22.77
CA LYS A 161 0.60 -47.51 -23.76
C LYS A 161 1.14 -48.81 -23.15
N SER A 162 1.05 -49.82 -24.00
CA SER A 162 1.26 -51.25 -23.85
C SER A 162 2.70 -51.66 -23.50
N GLY A 163 2.87 -52.50 -22.47
CA GLY A 163 4.07 -53.30 -22.26
C GLY A 163 4.51 -53.37 -20.80
N LEU A 164 4.49 -54.59 -20.26
CA LEU A 164 5.03 -55.09 -18.98
C LEU A 164 5.77 -54.12 -18.04
N PHE A 165 5.35 -54.16 -16.77
CA PHE A 165 6.00 -53.66 -15.56
C PHE A 165 7.50 -54.00 -15.49
N SER A 166 8.37 -53.04 -15.86
CA SER A 166 9.74 -52.93 -15.33
C SER A 166 10.40 -51.56 -15.54
N THR A 167 9.77 -50.67 -16.31
CA THR A 167 10.33 -49.34 -16.62
C THR A 167 9.21 -48.31 -16.79
N ILE A 168 8.38 -48.09 -15.76
CA ILE A 168 7.75 -46.77 -15.65
C ILE A 168 8.90 -45.83 -15.35
N ASN A 169 9.36 -45.11 -16.37
CA ASN A 169 10.45 -44.16 -16.23
C ASN A 169 10.00 -43.13 -15.19
N GLU A 170 10.81 -42.84 -14.17
CA GLU A 170 10.48 -41.90 -13.07
C GLU A 170 9.92 -40.55 -13.59
N LYS A 171 10.29 -40.19 -14.84
CA LYS A 171 9.79 -39.06 -15.61
C LYS A 171 8.28 -39.12 -15.92
N GLU A 172 7.74 -40.24 -16.38
CA GLU A 172 6.31 -40.38 -16.73
C GLU A 172 5.42 -40.39 -15.48
N TYR A 173 5.94 -40.93 -14.38
CA TYR A 173 5.31 -40.91 -13.07
C TYR A 173 5.21 -39.49 -12.51
N GLY A 174 6.33 -38.74 -12.53
CA GLY A 174 6.37 -37.34 -12.10
C GLY A 174 5.42 -36.44 -12.91
N ILE A 175 5.34 -36.64 -14.23
CA ILE A 175 4.43 -35.88 -15.11
C ILE A 175 2.96 -36.17 -14.78
N THR A 176 2.59 -37.43 -14.52
CA THR A 176 1.20 -37.80 -14.23
C THR A 176 0.74 -37.29 -12.87
N ALA A 177 1.60 -37.39 -11.84
CA ALA A 177 1.34 -36.82 -10.52
C ALA A 177 1.23 -35.29 -10.57
N TYR A 178 2.12 -34.64 -11.33
CA TYR A 178 2.07 -33.20 -11.60
C TYR A 178 0.75 -32.77 -12.26
N GLN A 179 0.32 -33.47 -13.31
CA GLN A 179 -0.94 -33.19 -14.00
C GLN A 179 -2.15 -33.38 -13.09
N ALA A 180 -2.14 -34.38 -12.20
CA ALA A 180 -3.22 -34.62 -11.26
C ALA A 180 -3.31 -33.51 -10.20
N ILE A 181 -2.17 -33.05 -9.65
CA ILE A 181 -2.10 -31.92 -8.71
C ILE A 181 -2.53 -30.63 -9.40
N PHE A 182 -2.01 -30.36 -10.60
CA PHE A 182 -2.38 -29.19 -11.40
C PHE A 182 -3.88 -29.14 -11.69
N ASN A 183 -4.47 -30.26 -12.13
CA ASN A 183 -5.91 -30.36 -12.40
C ASN A 183 -6.74 -30.21 -11.13
N SER A 184 -6.28 -30.73 -9.98
CA SER A 184 -6.95 -30.53 -8.69
C SER A 184 -6.98 -29.05 -8.31
N VAL A 185 -5.83 -28.36 -8.39
CA VAL A 185 -5.72 -26.91 -8.12
C VAL A 185 -6.58 -26.12 -9.10
N LYS A 186 -6.54 -26.44 -10.39
CA LYS A 186 -7.37 -25.79 -11.43
C LYS A 186 -8.87 -25.93 -11.15
N ASN A 187 -9.34 -27.17 -10.90
CA ASN A 187 -10.76 -27.45 -10.66
C ASN A 187 -11.26 -26.76 -9.38
N ALA A 188 -10.45 -26.74 -8.31
CA ALA A 188 -10.79 -26.01 -7.10
C ALA A 188 -10.86 -24.49 -7.34
N THR A 189 -9.98 -23.96 -8.19
CA THR A 189 -9.97 -22.52 -8.53
C THR A 189 -11.15 -22.13 -9.42
N GLU A 190 -11.57 -22.99 -10.36
CA GLU A 190 -12.80 -22.81 -11.16
C GLU A 190 -14.06 -22.83 -10.29
N ALA A 191 -14.14 -23.74 -9.31
CA ALA A 191 -15.23 -23.77 -8.33
C ALA A 191 -15.25 -22.51 -7.44
N ILE A 192 -14.09 -22.02 -7.01
CA ILE A 192 -13.96 -20.73 -6.32
C ILE A 192 -14.44 -19.60 -7.24
N TYR A 193 -14.07 -19.59 -8.52
CA TYR A 193 -14.46 -18.57 -9.50
C TYR A 193 -15.99 -18.53 -9.77
N GLU A 194 -16.65 -19.68 -9.90
CA GLU A 194 -18.12 -19.74 -10.05
C GLU A 194 -18.85 -19.20 -8.82
N VAL A 195 -18.41 -19.58 -7.61
CA VAL A 195 -18.93 -19.06 -6.35
C VAL A 195 -18.70 -17.55 -6.25
N VAL A 196 -17.53 -17.07 -6.68
CA VAL A 196 -17.11 -15.67 -6.67
C VAL A 196 -17.97 -14.78 -7.58
N SER A 197 -18.52 -15.33 -8.67
CA SER A 197 -19.28 -14.55 -9.66
C SER A 197 -20.68 -14.09 -9.20
N ASN A 198 -21.17 -14.53 -8.04
CA ASN A 198 -22.56 -14.27 -7.61
C ASN A 198 -22.71 -13.90 -6.10
N PRO A 199 -22.38 -12.65 -5.69
CA PRO A 199 -22.49 -12.22 -4.29
C PRO A 199 -23.93 -12.24 -3.75
N LYS A 200 -24.94 -12.15 -4.62
CA LYS A 200 -26.36 -12.26 -4.21
C LYS A 200 -26.72 -13.69 -3.78
N ALA A 201 -26.18 -14.70 -4.44
CA ALA A 201 -26.38 -16.10 -4.06
C ALA A 201 -25.74 -16.40 -2.70
N GLN A 202 -24.53 -15.90 -2.45
CA GLN A 202 -23.83 -16.09 -1.17
C GLN A 202 -24.54 -15.41 0.01
N ILE A 203 -25.05 -14.18 -0.18
CA ILE A 203 -25.86 -13.51 0.84
C ILE A 203 -27.13 -14.33 1.11
N SER A 204 -27.77 -14.88 0.08
CA SER A 204 -28.95 -15.73 0.22
C SER A 204 -28.65 -17.01 1.03
N GLU A 205 -27.54 -17.69 0.74
CA GLU A 205 -27.11 -18.88 1.46
C GLU A 205 -26.74 -18.58 2.92
N ALA A 206 -25.99 -17.51 3.18
CA ALA A 206 -25.68 -17.06 4.52
C ALA A 206 -26.95 -16.73 5.32
N LYS A 207 -27.96 -16.11 4.69
CA LYS A 207 -29.28 -15.89 5.31
C LYS A 207 -30.03 -17.19 5.61
N GLN A 208 -29.92 -18.20 4.76
CA GLN A 208 -30.49 -19.51 5.06
C GLN A 208 -29.81 -20.17 6.28
N LEU A 209 -28.48 -20.00 6.43
CA LEU A 209 -27.76 -20.44 7.61
C LEU A 209 -28.23 -19.69 8.87
N ILE A 210 -28.41 -18.37 8.79
CA ILE A 210 -28.98 -17.57 9.90
C ILE A 210 -30.39 -18.05 10.27
N ASN A 211 -31.22 -18.39 9.28
CA ASN A 211 -32.57 -18.89 9.53
C ASN A 211 -32.57 -20.26 10.21
N LYS A 212 -31.58 -21.12 9.89
CA LYS A 212 -31.41 -22.44 10.52
C LYS A 212 -30.78 -22.33 11.91
N ASP A 213 -29.85 -21.41 12.08
CA ASP A 213 -29.14 -21.13 13.31
C ASP A 213 -28.93 -19.62 13.49
N PRO A 214 -29.84 -18.95 14.24
CA PRO A 214 -29.72 -17.52 14.54
C PRO A 214 -28.52 -17.14 15.41
N SER A 215 -27.78 -18.11 15.94
CA SER A 215 -26.54 -17.87 16.68
C SER A 215 -25.29 -17.96 15.81
N ASN A 216 -25.43 -18.24 14.51
CA ASN A 216 -24.33 -18.41 13.58
C ASN A 216 -23.65 -17.07 13.25
N MET A 217 -22.69 -16.69 14.08
CA MET A 217 -21.94 -15.43 13.95
C MET A 217 -21.16 -15.33 12.64
N HIS A 218 -20.68 -16.46 12.12
CA HIS A 218 -19.96 -16.47 10.85
C HIS A 218 -20.87 -16.06 9.69
N ALA A 219 -22.12 -16.54 9.68
CA ALA A 219 -23.09 -16.17 8.67
C ALA A 219 -23.43 -14.67 8.73
N TYR A 220 -23.58 -14.09 9.92
CA TYR A 220 -23.74 -12.63 10.08
C TYR A 220 -22.52 -11.85 9.57
N ARG A 221 -21.29 -12.31 9.84
CA ARG A 221 -20.07 -11.69 9.29
C ARG A 221 -20.02 -11.71 7.77
N VAL A 222 -20.45 -12.82 7.15
CA VAL A 222 -20.52 -12.95 5.69
C VAL A 222 -21.52 -11.95 5.11
N VAL A 223 -22.74 -11.90 5.66
CA VAL A 223 -23.75 -10.91 5.26
C VAL A 223 -23.20 -9.49 5.41
N ALA A 224 -22.60 -9.16 6.56
CA ALA A 224 -22.04 -7.83 6.79
C ALA A 224 -21.01 -7.39 5.74
N ASN A 225 -19.99 -8.23 5.48
CA ASN A 225 -18.94 -7.89 4.52
C ASN A 225 -19.47 -7.82 3.07
N LEU A 226 -20.29 -8.77 2.66
CA LEU A 226 -20.81 -8.83 1.29
C LEU A 226 -21.82 -7.71 1.02
N SER A 227 -22.68 -7.39 1.99
CA SER A 227 -23.64 -6.29 1.88
C SER A 227 -22.92 -4.94 1.85
N LEU A 228 -21.86 -4.71 2.65
CA LEU A 228 -21.02 -3.51 2.53
C LEU A 228 -20.44 -3.34 1.13
N LYS A 229 -19.90 -4.42 0.58
CA LYS A 229 -19.30 -4.42 -0.75
C LYS A 229 -20.32 -4.18 -1.86
N ASN A 230 -21.55 -4.67 -1.70
CA ASN A 230 -22.69 -4.38 -2.57
C ASN A 230 -23.30 -2.99 -2.31
N ASN A 231 -22.70 -2.19 -1.44
CA ASN A 231 -23.18 -0.87 -1.01
C ASN A 231 -24.57 -0.90 -0.33
N ASP A 232 -24.99 -2.07 0.18
CA ASP A 232 -26.15 -2.23 1.07
C ASP A 232 -25.70 -2.05 2.52
N ILE A 233 -25.44 -0.79 2.85
CA ILE A 233 -24.97 -0.37 4.17
C ILE A 233 -25.98 -0.70 5.28
N PRO A 234 -27.31 -0.51 5.10
CA PRO A 234 -28.29 -0.86 6.14
C PRO A 234 -28.25 -2.34 6.53
N GLU A 235 -28.22 -3.24 5.55
CA GLU A 235 -28.14 -4.68 5.82
C GLU A 235 -26.84 -5.06 6.50
N ALA A 236 -25.73 -4.47 6.06
CA ALA A 236 -24.45 -4.75 6.68
C ALA A 236 -24.37 -4.26 8.12
N LEU A 237 -24.93 -3.08 8.41
CA LEU A 237 -24.97 -2.53 9.75
C LEU A 237 -25.79 -3.44 10.67
N ALA A 238 -26.96 -3.90 10.22
CA ALA A 238 -27.80 -4.82 10.98
C ALA A 238 -27.09 -6.14 11.28
N ALA A 239 -26.44 -6.74 10.28
CA ALA A 239 -25.69 -7.99 10.46
C ALA A 239 -24.47 -7.80 11.39
N SER A 240 -23.78 -6.67 11.30
CA SER A 240 -22.65 -6.34 12.18
C SER A 240 -23.08 -6.12 13.63
N GLN A 241 -24.23 -5.47 13.85
CA GLN A 241 -24.82 -5.29 15.19
C GLN A 241 -25.20 -6.64 15.80
N MET A 242 -25.78 -7.55 15.01
CA MET A 242 -26.09 -8.91 15.47
C MET A 242 -24.83 -9.70 15.81
N HIS A 243 -23.74 -9.59 15.02
CA HIS A 243 -22.45 -10.19 15.37
C HIS A 243 -21.97 -9.73 16.75
N VAL A 244 -21.98 -8.42 17.00
CA VAL A 244 -21.54 -7.86 18.30
C VAL A 244 -22.45 -8.30 19.45
N GLN A 245 -23.76 -8.44 19.23
CA GLN A 245 -24.68 -8.95 20.25
C GLN A 245 -24.38 -10.41 20.60
N LEU A 246 -24.07 -11.24 19.61
CA LEU A 246 -23.78 -12.66 19.80
C LEU A 246 -22.38 -12.92 20.39
N ALA A 247 -21.37 -12.14 19.98
CA ALA A 247 -20.01 -12.19 20.54
C ALA A 247 -19.47 -10.79 20.88
N PRO A 248 -19.84 -10.23 22.05
CA PRO A 248 -19.38 -8.89 22.45
C PRO A 248 -17.88 -8.80 22.75
N LYS A 249 -17.17 -9.94 22.81
CA LYS A 249 -15.71 -10.02 23.02
C LYS A 249 -14.94 -10.31 21.73
N ASP A 250 -15.61 -10.54 20.60
CA ASP A 250 -14.95 -10.76 19.32
C ASP A 250 -14.66 -9.40 18.64
N PRO A 251 -13.38 -9.03 18.42
CA PRO A 251 -13.03 -7.76 17.79
C PRO A 251 -13.56 -7.62 16.36
N ASN A 252 -13.88 -8.72 15.66
CA ASN A 252 -14.34 -8.68 14.27
C ASN A 252 -15.69 -7.97 14.13
N GLY A 253 -16.62 -8.16 15.07
CA GLY A 253 -17.92 -7.50 15.05
C GLY A 253 -17.77 -5.97 15.08
N TYR A 254 -16.89 -5.47 15.94
CA TYR A 254 -16.59 -4.03 16.03
C TYR A 254 -15.84 -3.51 14.80
N LEU A 255 -14.94 -4.30 14.20
CA LEU A 255 -14.29 -3.94 12.95
C LEU A 255 -15.30 -3.82 11.79
N LEU A 256 -16.32 -4.69 11.74
CA LEU A 256 -17.41 -4.58 10.75
C LEU A 256 -18.25 -3.32 10.98
N LEU A 257 -18.60 -3.01 12.23
CA LEU A 257 -19.28 -1.76 12.56
C LEU A 257 -18.45 -0.54 12.17
N HIS A 258 -17.14 -0.56 12.43
CA HIS A 258 -16.21 0.47 11.96
C HIS A 258 -16.31 0.67 10.44
N LYS A 259 -16.25 -0.42 9.64
CA LYS A 259 -16.40 -0.35 8.18
C LYS A 259 -17.78 0.19 7.75
N CYS A 260 -18.85 -0.20 8.44
CA CYS A 260 -20.19 0.32 8.19
C CYS A 260 -20.27 1.83 8.44
N TYR A 261 -19.75 2.30 9.57
CA TYR A 261 -19.73 3.72 9.88
C TYR A 261 -18.81 4.53 8.94
N LEU A 262 -17.67 3.96 8.51
CA LEU A 262 -16.85 4.55 7.45
C LEU A 262 -17.63 4.72 6.14
N ALA A 263 -18.37 3.70 5.71
CA ALA A 263 -19.20 3.76 4.51
C ALA A 263 -20.32 4.82 4.62
N GLN A 264 -20.85 5.04 5.84
CA GLN A 264 -21.78 6.13 6.15
C GLN A 264 -21.10 7.50 6.34
N ARG A 265 -19.77 7.57 6.20
CA ARG A 265 -18.93 8.75 6.51
C ARG A 265 -19.03 9.23 7.97
N LYS A 266 -19.52 8.39 8.88
CA LYS A 266 -19.60 8.62 10.34
C LYS A 266 -18.27 8.29 11.01
N TYR A 267 -17.26 9.13 10.79
CA TYR A 267 -15.87 8.83 11.18
C TYR A 267 -15.65 8.71 12.69
N LYS A 268 -16.40 9.45 13.52
CA LYS A 268 -16.25 9.35 14.98
C LYS A 268 -16.74 8.01 15.49
N GLU A 269 -17.94 7.62 15.09
CA GLU A 269 -18.52 6.34 15.42
C GLU A 269 -17.62 5.22 14.89
N ALA A 270 -17.09 5.37 13.67
CA ALA A 270 -16.11 4.45 13.11
C ALA A 270 -14.87 4.31 14.01
N LEU A 271 -14.29 5.43 14.49
CA LEU A 271 -13.12 5.40 15.37
C LEU A 271 -13.43 4.66 16.68
N VAL A 272 -14.56 4.97 17.32
CA VAL A 272 -14.98 4.33 18.58
C VAL A 272 -15.05 2.81 18.42
N GLN A 273 -15.63 2.31 17.32
CA GLN A 273 -15.70 0.88 17.08
C GLN A 273 -14.32 0.25 16.81
N LEU A 274 -13.45 0.95 16.09
CA LEU A 274 -12.09 0.45 15.84
C LEU A 274 -11.23 0.41 17.11
N GLU A 275 -11.33 1.43 17.96
CA GLU A 275 -10.66 1.45 19.26
C GLU A 275 -11.17 0.33 20.16
N GLN A 276 -12.47 0.03 20.11
CA GLN A 276 -13.04 -1.11 20.82
C GLN A 276 -12.53 -2.46 20.26
N ALA A 277 -12.39 -2.60 18.95
CA ALA A 277 -11.76 -3.79 18.37
C ALA A 277 -10.31 -3.94 18.83
N VAL A 278 -9.54 -2.84 18.85
CA VAL A 278 -8.15 -2.82 19.32
C VAL A 278 -8.06 -3.09 20.82
N SER A 279 -8.99 -2.62 21.64
CA SER A 279 -8.98 -2.86 23.09
C SER A 279 -9.21 -4.33 23.43
N LEU A 280 -10.05 -5.02 22.64
CA LEU A 280 -10.29 -6.46 22.74
C LEU A 280 -9.12 -7.31 22.24
N ALA A 281 -8.36 -6.82 21.25
CA ALA A 281 -7.20 -7.51 20.70
C ALA A 281 -5.98 -6.55 20.53
N PRO A 282 -5.35 -6.11 21.64
CA PRO A 282 -4.36 -5.03 21.63
C PRO A 282 -3.04 -5.34 20.93
N LYS A 283 -2.78 -6.63 20.68
CA LYS A 283 -1.60 -7.16 19.99
C LYS A 283 -1.89 -7.59 18.54
N SER A 284 -3.11 -7.37 18.05
CA SER A 284 -3.45 -7.71 16.66
C SER A 284 -2.77 -6.73 15.71
N ALA A 285 -1.75 -7.20 14.98
CA ALA A 285 -1.03 -6.42 13.99
C ALA A 285 -1.98 -5.82 12.92
N ILE A 286 -3.01 -6.57 12.52
CA ILE A 286 -4.02 -6.12 11.56
C ILE A 286 -4.78 -4.92 12.11
N LEU A 287 -5.31 -5.01 13.34
CA LEU A 287 -6.09 -3.92 13.93
C LEU A 287 -5.23 -2.68 14.22
N LEU A 288 -3.97 -2.88 14.60
CA LEU A 288 -3.00 -1.78 14.75
C LEU A 288 -2.75 -1.07 13.42
N MET A 289 -2.66 -1.81 12.31
CA MET A 289 -2.50 -1.21 10.99
C MET A 289 -3.78 -0.48 10.54
N LYS A 290 -4.97 -1.03 10.82
CA LYS A 290 -6.23 -0.31 10.56
C LYS A 290 -6.34 0.99 11.36
N LEU A 291 -5.90 0.97 12.61
CA LEU A 291 -5.85 2.17 13.46
C LEU A 291 -4.85 3.19 12.93
N HIS A 292 -3.66 2.74 12.52
CA HIS A 292 -2.67 3.56 11.82
C HIS A 292 -3.28 4.23 10.58
N ASP A 293 -3.86 3.45 9.67
CA ASP A 293 -4.39 3.95 8.40
C ASP A 293 -5.50 4.97 8.64
N PHE A 294 -6.41 4.67 9.58
CA PHE A 294 -7.45 5.61 9.97
C PHE A 294 -6.87 6.93 10.46
N TYR A 295 -5.86 6.90 11.33
CA TYR A 295 -5.21 8.13 11.83
C TYR A 295 -4.47 8.90 10.74
N ILE A 296 -3.80 8.23 9.80
CA ILE A 296 -3.18 8.87 8.62
C ILE A 296 -4.24 9.61 7.81
N GLU A 297 -5.37 8.97 7.52
CA GLU A 297 -6.44 9.57 6.74
C GLU A 297 -7.08 10.79 7.41
N ARG A 298 -7.09 10.81 8.75
CA ARG A 298 -7.57 11.95 9.53
C ARG A 298 -6.50 13.00 9.81
N GLY A 299 -5.26 12.81 9.33
CA GLY A 299 -4.13 13.70 9.59
C GLY A 299 -3.62 13.69 11.03
N LYS A 300 -4.01 12.71 11.84
CA LYS A 300 -3.59 12.54 13.24
C LYS A 300 -2.27 11.75 13.32
N TYR A 301 -1.19 12.33 12.79
CA TYR A 301 0.09 11.63 12.57
C TYR A 301 0.75 11.12 13.87
N GLU A 302 0.62 11.84 14.98
CA GLU A 302 1.16 11.43 16.29
C GLU A 302 0.51 10.14 16.80
N LYS A 303 -0.82 10.02 16.66
CA LYS A 303 -1.55 8.80 17.02
C LYS A 303 -1.24 7.66 16.06
N ALA A 304 -1.03 7.95 14.78
CA ALA A 304 -0.56 6.97 13.79
C ALA A 304 0.84 6.42 14.13
N ILE A 305 1.75 7.27 14.63
CA ILE A 305 3.08 6.86 15.11
C ILE A 305 2.97 5.86 16.27
N GLU A 306 2.08 6.11 17.23
CA GLU A 306 1.85 5.18 18.35
C GLU A 306 1.37 3.81 17.86
N ALA A 307 0.40 3.78 16.94
CA ALA A 307 -0.13 2.55 16.36
C ALA A 307 0.96 1.75 15.61
N VAL A 308 1.81 2.42 14.82
CA VAL A 308 2.91 1.76 14.09
C VAL A 308 4.00 1.26 15.03
N LYS A 309 4.34 1.98 16.11
CA LYS A 309 5.29 1.48 17.11
C LYS A 309 4.79 0.19 17.75
N ARG A 310 3.53 0.15 18.16
CA ARG A 310 2.90 -1.07 18.68
C ARG A 310 2.89 -2.19 17.63
N TYR A 311 2.66 -1.87 16.35
CA TYR A 311 2.74 -2.85 15.26
C TYR A 311 4.15 -3.45 15.13
N ILE A 312 5.20 -2.62 15.14
CA ILE A 312 6.61 -3.06 15.06
C ILE A 312 6.97 -3.99 16.22
N GLU A 313 6.44 -3.74 17.43
CA GLU A 313 6.65 -4.63 18.58
C GLU A 313 6.05 -6.03 18.35
N GLN A 314 4.94 -6.14 17.63
CA GLN A 314 4.30 -7.43 17.32
C GLN A 314 4.90 -8.09 16.06
N ARG A 315 5.44 -7.30 15.13
CA ARG A 315 6.04 -7.74 13.87
C ARG A 315 7.47 -7.22 13.72
N PRO A 316 8.41 -7.63 14.59
CA PRO A 316 9.81 -7.21 14.50
C PRO A 316 10.52 -7.77 13.25
N ASP A 317 9.92 -8.77 12.59
CA ASP A 317 10.36 -9.37 11.34
C ASP A 317 9.94 -8.57 10.09
N ASP A 318 8.97 -7.65 10.22
CA ASP A 318 8.55 -6.78 9.12
C ASP A 318 9.56 -5.65 8.90
N GLN A 319 10.48 -5.89 7.97
CA GLN A 319 11.53 -4.94 7.59
C GLN A 319 11.04 -3.65 6.93
N TYR A 320 9.77 -3.57 6.54
CA TYR A 320 9.14 -2.37 5.95
C TYR A 320 8.34 -1.56 6.98
N ALA A 321 8.07 -2.11 8.16
CA ALA A 321 7.39 -1.39 9.24
C ALA A 321 8.17 -0.15 9.72
N PRO A 322 9.51 -0.19 9.89
CA PRO A 322 10.29 1.00 10.23
C PRO A 322 10.21 2.09 9.14
N LEU A 323 10.08 1.72 7.87
CA LEU A 323 9.91 2.67 6.76
C LEU A 323 8.64 3.51 6.96
N ARG A 324 7.52 2.88 7.33
CA ARG A 324 6.25 3.59 7.62
C ARG A 324 6.43 4.59 8.77
N LEU A 325 7.14 4.17 9.82
CA LEU A 325 7.45 5.02 10.96
C LEU A 325 8.35 6.20 10.56
N SER A 326 9.37 5.96 9.73
CA SER A 326 10.25 6.99 9.18
C SER A 326 9.48 8.01 8.34
N LEU A 327 8.58 7.57 7.46
CA LEU A 327 7.74 8.49 6.66
C LEU A 327 6.80 9.33 7.52
N LEU A 328 6.28 8.77 8.61
CA LEU A 328 5.48 9.49 9.59
C LEU A 328 6.29 10.57 10.32
N TYR A 329 7.48 10.23 10.80
CA TYR A 329 8.38 11.21 11.42
C TYR A 329 8.80 12.29 10.44
N PHE A 330 9.06 11.93 9.18
CA PHE A 330 9.34 12.88 8.11
C PHE A 330 8.17 13.87 7.93
N LYS A 331 6.93 13.36 7.89
CA LYS A 331 5.72 14.19 7.71
C LYS A 331 5.57 15.25 8.79
N ILE A 332 5.88 14.93 10.04
CA ILE A 332 5.81 15.86 11.18
C ILE A 332 7.12 16.63 11.41
N GLY A 333 8.10 16.53 10.50
CA GLY A 333 9.36 17.27 10.55
C GLY A 333 10.39 16.77 11.57
N LYS A 334 10.20 15.57 12.14
CA LYS A 334 11.15 14.92 13.07
C LYS A 334 12.23 14.15 12.30
N TYR A 335 13.01 14.87 11.50
CA TYR A 335 14.02 14.29 10.63
C TYR A 335 15.14 13.55 11.38
N ASP A 336 15.52 13.96 12.59
CA ASP A 336 16.51 13.24 13.41
C ASP A 336 16.05 11.81 13.76
N GLU A 337 14.75 11.63 14.04
CA GLU A 337 14.17 10.32 14.30
C GLU A 337 14.14 9.46 13.02
N VAL A 338 13.95 10.07 11.84
CA VAL A 338 14.08 9.39 10.54
C VAL A 338 15.48 8.83 10.38
N ILE A 339 16.50 9.65 10.63
CA ILE A 339 17.90 9.26 10.49
C ILE A 339 18.21 8.11 11.45
N LYS A 340 17.88 8.27 12.73
CA LYS A 340 18.12 7.26 13.77
C LYS A 340 17.47 5.90 13.47
N ILE A 341 16.23 5.90 13.00
CA ILE A 341 15.51 4.66 12.65
C ILE A 341 16.12 4.01 11.41
N SER A 342 16.37 4.81 10.38
CA SER A 342 16.99 4.33 9.14
C SER A 342 18.38 3.75 9.40
N GLU A 343 19.24 4.41 10.18
CA GLU A 343 20.57 3.90 10.55
C GLU A 343 20.49 2.59 11.33
N LYS A 344 19.52 2.45 12.25
CA LYS A 344 19.31 1.18 12.96
C LYS A 344 18.97 0.05 11.99
N VAL A 345 18.12 0.30 10.98
CA VAL A 345 17.76 -0.70 9.97
C VAL A 345 18.95 -1.02 9.07
N ILE A 346 19.66 0.00 8.58
CA ILE A 346 20.89 -0.15 7.78
C ILE A 346 21.90 -1.03 8.52
N ASN A 347 22.12 -0.76 9.82
CA ASN A 347 23.07 -1.51 10.63
C ASN A 347 22.65 -2.98 10.82
N ASN A 348 21.35 -3.24 11.02
CA ASN A 348 20.82 -4.62 11.14
C ASN A 348 21.00 -5.45 9.86
N PHE A 349 21.03 -4.79 8.70
CA PHE A 349 21.22 -5.44 7.39
C PHE A 349 22.64 -5.25 6.84
N SER A 350 23.59 -4.83 7.68
CA SER A 350 24.98 -4.63 7.28
C SER A 350 25.94 -5.53 8.04
N PHE A 351 27.02 -5.90 7.38
CA PHE A 351 28.17 -6.55 8.01
C PHE A 351 29.44 -6.14 7.29
N SER A 352 30.59 -6.25 7.94
CA SER A 352 31.88 -5.91 7.35
C SER A 352 32.76 -7.15 7.19
N GLY A 353 33.47 -7.26 6.06
CA GLY A 353 34.29 -8.41 5.73
C GLY A 353 35.03 -8.25 4.41
N ILE A 354 35.40 -9.36 3.79
CA ILE A 354 36.20 -9.35 2.54
C ILE A 354 35.37 -9.54 1.26
N GLY A 355 34.06 -9.78 1.39
CA GLY A 355 33.16 -10.05 0.25
C GLY A 355 33.40 -11.41 -0.43
N ALA A 356 33.73 -12.44 0.36
CA ALA A 356 33.82 -13.82 -0.11
C ALA A 356 32.83 -14.71 0.66
N SER A 357 32.07 -15.52 -0.06
CA SER A 357 31.32 -16.64 0.52
C SER A 357 32.23 -17.86 0.58
N ILE A 358 32.17 -18.60 1.68
CA ILE A 358 33.07 -19.74 1.94
C ILE A 358 32.30 -21.04 2.15
N ILE A 359 33.00 -22.16 1.96
CA ILE A 359 32.60 -23.50 2.40
C ILE A 359 33.67 -23.99 3.36
N LYS A 360 33.25 -24.58 4.47
CA LYS A 360 34.14 -25.14 5.48
C LYS A 360 33.61 -26.50 5.93
N ASN A 361 34.36 -27.55 5.60
CA ASN A 361 34.14 -28.92 6.05
C ASN A 361 35.10 -29.26 7.19
N GLU A 362 34.74 -30.21 8.06
CA GLU A 362 35.63 -30.68 9.12
C GLU A 362 36.89 -31.33 8.54
N GLY A 363 38.06 -30.99 9.10
CA GLY A 363 39.35 -31.53 8.65
C GLY A 363 39.87 -31.00 7.30
N GLU A 364 39.15 -30.10 6.62
CA GLU A 364 39.57 -29.51 5.33
C GLU A 364 39.88 -28.02 5.45
N TYR A 365 40.74 -27.46 4.59
CA TYR A 365 40.91 -26.01 4.53
C TYR A 365 39.62 -25.31 4.06
N THR A 366 39.45 -24.06 4.48
CA THR A 366 38.32 -23.23 4.03
C THR A 366 38.42 -22.96 2.54
N LYS A 367 37.37 -23.24 1.78
CA LYS A 367 37.30 -22.98 0.33
C LYS A 367 36.44 -21.76 0.03
N ILE A 368 36.88 -20.94 -0.92
CA ILE A 368 36.07 -19.84 -1.45
C ILE A 368 35.01 -20.41 -2.39
N LYS A 369 33.74 -20.19 -2.06
CA LYS A 369 32.58 -20.59 -2.87
C LYS A 369 32.29 -19.58 -3.97
N SER A 370 32.19 -18.31 -3.59
CA SER A 370 31.89 -17.22 -4.51
C SER A 370 32.47 -15.92 -3.98
N ILE A 371 32.59 -14.93 -4.86
CA ILE A 371 33.16 -13.62 -4.54
C ILE A 371 32.17 -12.56 -5.02
N GLU A 372 31.90 -11.61 -4.13
CA GLU A 372 31.06 -10.46 -4.43
C GLU A 372 31.77 -9.51 -5.40
N PRO A 373 31.08 -8.99 -6.43
CA PRO A 373 31.65 -7.97 -7.31
C PRO A 373 32.14 -6.74 -6.56
N ASN A 374 33.24 -6.15 -7.03
CA ASN A 374 33.93 -4.98 -6.47
C ASN A 374 34.40 -5.12 -5.01
N SER A 375 34.38 -6.32 -4.45
CA SER A 375 34.82 -6.58 -3.08
C SER A 375 36.35 -6.55 -2.93
N PRO A 376 36.88 -6.43 -1.68
CA PRO A 376 38.30 -6.60 -1.39
C PRO A 376 38.84 -7.93 -1.93
N ALA A 377 38.10 -9.03 -1.76
CA ALA A 377 38.48 -10.34 -2.26
C ALA A 377 38.64 -10.36 -3.79
N GLN A 378 37.72 -9.73 -4.53
CA GLN A 378 37.82 -9.65 -5.99
C GLN A 378 39.02 -8.79 -6.42
N LYS A 379 39.18 -7.61 -5.80
CA LYS A 379 40.29 -6.67 -6.08
C LYS A 379 41.66 -7.31 -5.83
N ALA A 380 41.76 -8.21 -4.84
CA ALA A 380 42.96 -8.98 -4.56
C ALA A 380 43.16 -10.21 -5.46
N GLY A 381 42.29 -10.42 -6.45
CA GLY A 381 42.42 -11.51 -7.42
C GLY A 381 42.08 -12.90 -6.87
N LEU A 382 41.37 -12.97 -5.74
CA LEU A 382 40.85 -14.24 -5.24
C LEU A 382 39.83 -14.81 -6.23
N LYS A 383 39.69 -16.13 -6.26
CA LYS A 383 38.76 -16.84 -7.16
C LYS A 383 38.02 -17.96 -6.42
N PRO A 384 36.84 -18.38 -6.92
CA PRO A 384 36.21 -19.61 -6.46
C PRO A 384 37.17 -20.80 -6.47
N ASN A 385 36.99 -21.73 -5.53
CA ASN A 385 37.82 -22.92 -5.29
C ASN A 385 39.23 -22.67 -4.73
N TYR A 386 39.64 -21.41 -4.53
CA TYR A 386 40.87 -21.13 -3.78
C TYR A 386 40.69 -21.51 -2.32
N GLU A 387 41.75 -22.03 -1.70
CA GLU A 387 41.75 -22.43 -0.29
C GLU A 387 42.40 -21.36 0.58
N ILE A 388 41.70 -20.92 1.62
CA ILE A 388 42.22 -20.04 2.66
C ILE A 388 42.89 -20.94 3.70
N ILE A 389 44.22 -21.07 3.64
CA ILE A 389 45.00 -21.93 4.53
C ILE A 389 45.13 -21.30 5.91
N GLU A 390 45.44 -20.00 5.96
CA GLU A 390 45.63 -19.26 7.22
C GLU A 390 44.90 -17.92 7.18
N ILE A 391 44.38 -17.50 8.34
CA ILE A 391 43.82 -16.15 8.59
C ILE A 391 44.60 -15.56 9.77
N ASP A 392 45.27 -14.43 9.55
CA ASP A 392 46.13 -13.76 10.53
C ASP A 392 47.12 -14.72 11.22
N GLY A 393 47.69 -15.64 10.44
CA GLY A 393 48.66 -16.64 10.88
C GLY A 393 48.06 -17.87 11.57
N LYS A 394 46.73 -17.97 11.70
CA LYS A 394 46.05 -19.14 12.26
C LYS A 394 45.53 -20.04 11.14
N SER A 395 45.89 -21.33 11.18
CA SER A 395 45.41 -22.33 10.21
C SER A 395 43.89 -22.49 10.25
N THR A 396 43.25 -22.60 9.09
CA THR A 396 41.80 -22.84 8.97
C THR A 396 41.43 -24.33 8.92
N LEU A 397 42.41 -25.24 8.90
CA LEU A 397 42.21 -26.68 8.78
C LEU A 397 41.28 -27.22 9.89
N GLU A 398 41.55 -26.82 11.13
CA GLU A 398 40.82 -27.27 12.32
C GLU A 398 39.77 -26.26 12.82
N MET A 399 39.73 -25.05 12.23
CA MET A 399 38.74 -24.04 12.61
C MET A 399 37.31 -24.49 12.31
N LYS A 400 36.35 -24.06 13.10
CA LYS A 400 34.92 -24.22 12.76
C LYS A 400 34.48 -23.11 11.80
N LEU A 401 33.41 -23.36 11.02
CA LEU A 401 32.86 -22.36 10.10
C LEU A 401 32.64 -20.99 10.77
N ASN A 402 32.06 -20.97 11.98
CA ASN A 402 31.82 -19.72 12.71
C ASN A 402 33.10 -18.95 13.08
N GLU A 403 34.19 -19.64 13.42
CA GLU A 403 35.47 -19.03 13.77
C GLU A 403 36.16 -18.41 12.54
N VAL A 404 36.08 -19.12 11.42
CA VAL A 404 36.54 -18.62 10.11
C VAL A 404 35.74 -17.37 9.73
N VAL A 405 34.40 -17.44 9.81
CA VAL A 405 33.53 -16.28 9.52
C VAL A 405 33.87 -15.10 10.44
N GLN A 406 34.09 -15.32 11.73
CA GLN A 406 34.47 -14.25 12.67
C GLN A 406 35.82 -13.63 12.35
N SER A 407 36.78 -14.42 11.86
CA SER A 407 38.13 -13.94 11.52
C SER A 407 38.17 -13.23 10.16
N LEU A 408 37.33 -13.63 9.22
CA LEU A 408 37.17 -12.92 7.94
C LEU A 408 36.34 -11.62 8.10
N ARG A 409 35.45 -11.57 9.10
CA ARG A 409 34.72 -10.35 9.50
C ARG A 409 35.53 -9.50 10.48
N GLY A 410 35.08 -8.28 10.70
CA GLY A 410 35.76 -7.29 11.57
C GLY A 410 35.21 -5.90 11.34
N GLN A 411 35.77 -4.88 12.00
CA GLN A 411 35.38 -3.49 11.77
C GLN A 411 35.77 -3.06 10.35
N GLU A 412 34.94 -2.23 9.73
CA GLU A 412 35.24 -1.60 8.43
C GLU A 412 36.59 -0.86 8.48
N GLY A 413 37.39 -0.99 7.42
CA GLY A 413 38.72 -0.39 7.31
C GLY A 413 39.83 -1.15 8.02
N THR A 414 39.54 -2.20 8.78
CA THR A 414 40.59 -3.05 9.40
C THR A 414 41.17 -4.06 8.42
N GLU A 415 42.44 -4.39 8.59
CA GLU A 415 43.14 -5.36 7.75
C GLU A 415 42.89 -6.81 8.19
N VAL A 416 42.92 -7.72 7.22
CA VAL A 416 43.02 -9.17 7.44
C VAL A 416 44.06 -9.76 6.48
N LYS A 417 44.95 -10.58 7.01
CA LYS A 417 45.99 -11.25 6.25
C LYS A 417 45.59 -12.69 5.97
N LEU A 418 45.50 -13.06 4.70
CA LEU A 418 45.14 -14.41 4.27
C LEU A 418 46.32 -15.08 3.57
N LYS A 419 46.56 -16.34 3.90
CA LYS A 419 47.41 -17.23 3.10
C LYS A 419 46.52 -18.12 2.25
N ILE A 420 46.69 -18.05 0.94
CA ILE A 420 45.81 -18.65 -0.05
C ILE A 420 46.57 -19.70 -0.85
N ARG A 421 45.95 -20.85 -1.11
CA ARG A 421 46.43 -21.88 -2.04
C ARG A 421 45.52 -22.01 -3.23
N LYS A 422 46.11 -22.12 -4.41
CA LYS A 422 45.39 -22.34 -5.67
C LYS A 422 44.91 -23.80 -5.75
N PRO A 423 43.76 -24.08 -6.39
CA PRO A 423 43.35 -25.46 -6.65
C PRO A 423 44.41 -26.18 -7.48
N ASP A 424 44.61 -27.46 -7.19
CA ASP A 424 45.50 -28.38 -7.92
C ASP A 424 46.98 -27.92 -8.00
N SER A 425 47.42 -27.11 -7.03
CA SER A 425 48.80 -26.64 -6.90
C SER A 425 49.21 -26.49 -5.43
N ASP A 426 50.47 -26.79 -5.12
CA ASP A 426 51.06 -26.51 -3.80
C ASP A 426 51.53 -25.05 -3.66
N GLU A 427 51.37 -24.23 -4.70
CA GLU A 427 51.67 -22.81 -4.63
C GLU A 427 50.72 -22.09 -3.67
N SER A 428 51.31 -21.43 -2.68
CA SER A 428 50.59 -20.51 -1.80
C SER A 428 51.13 -19.09 -1.91
N PHE A 429 50.22 -18.12 -1.75
CA PHE A 429 50.56 -16.69 -1.73
C PHE A 429 49.79 -16.01 -0.60
N THR A 430 50.27 -14.85 -0.18
CA THR A 430 49.66 -14.08 0.90
C THR A 430 49.04 -12.80 0.36
N VAL A 431 47.84 -12.47 0.82
CA VAL A 431 47.17 -11.21 0.53
C VAL A 431 46.77 -10.51 1.82
N VAL A 432 46.87 -9.18 1.83
CA VAL A 432 46.32 -8.34 2.88
C VAL A 432 45.12 -7.60 2.30
N LEU A 433 44.00 -7.67 3.01
CA LEU A 433 42.70 -7.17 2.57
C LEU A 433 42.17 -6.18 3.60
N ASN A 434 41.68 -5.04 3.15
CA ASN A 434 40.89 -4.15 3.99
C ASN A 434 39.44 -4.61 4.01
N ARG A 435 38.85 -4.74 5.21
CA ARG A 435 37.45 -5.12 5.35
C ARG A 435 36.55 -3.97 4.90
N GLU A 436 35.61 -4.26 4.01
CA GLU A 436 34.59 -3.31 3.53
C GLU A 436 33.22 -3.67 4.10
N LYS A 437 32.30 -2.71 4.13
CA LYS A 437 30.92 -2.89 4.58
C LYS A 437 30.05 -3.42 3.42
N PHE A 438 29.23 -4.42 3.72
CA PHE A 438 28.31 -5.08 2.80
C PHE A 438 26.90 -5.04 3.36
N TYR A 439 25.92 -5.10 2.46
CA TYR A 439 24.49 -5.04 2.78
C TYR A 439 23.79 -6.32 2.32
N THR A 440 23.04 -6.96 3.21
CA THR A 440 22.34 -8.22 2.93
C THR A 440 20.97 -8.02 2.28
N ASN A 441 20.47 -6.78 2.24
CA ASN A 441 19.14 -6.48 1.76
C ASN A 441 19.12 -5.18 0.92
N PRO A 442 18.61 -5.20 -0.32
CA PRO A 442 18.47 -4.01 -1.15
C PRO A 442 17.61 -2.89 -0.53
N VAL A 443 16.69 -3.21 0.40
CA VAL A 443 15.84 -2.22 1.08
C VAL A 443 16.64 -1.14 1.82
N VAL A 444 17.88 -1.44 2.17
CA VAL A 444 18.83 -0.50 2.78
C VAL A 444 19.00 0.75 1.91
N ALA A 445 18.97 0.62 0.58
CA ALA A 445 19.06 1.76 -0.32
C ALA A 445 17.91 2.76 -0.11
N SER A 446 16.68 2.28 0.14
CA SER A 446 15.53 3.14 0.40
C SER A 446 15.68 3.91 1.72
N TYR A 447 16.22 3.26 2.77
CA TYR A 447 16.48 3.90 4.06
C TYR A 447 17.61 4.94 3.98
N MET A 448 18.69 4.64 3.27
CA MET A 448 19.76 5.62 2.98
C MET A 448 19.21 6.82 2.20
N SER A 449 18.35 6.56 1.23
CA SER A 449 17.71 7.61 0.43
C SER A 449 16.79 8.49 1.27
N LEU A 450 16.07 7.91 2.25
CA LEU A 450 15.30 8.70 3.22
C LEU A 450 16.19 9.53 4.15
N ILE A 451 17.35 9.01 4.56
CA ILE A 451 18.35 9.82 5.27
C ILE A 451 18.76 10.99 4.37
N ALA A 452 19.10 10.74 3.11
CA ALA A 452 19.51 11.79 2.19
C ALA A 452 18.43 12.87 1.99
N ILE A 453 17.16 12.47 1.79
CA ILE A 453 16.03 13.42 1.70
C ILE A 453 15.91 14.23 3.00
N SER A 454 16.04 13.58 4.16
CA SER A 454 15.98 14.25 5.48
C SER A 454 17.16 15.21 5.69
N SER A 455 18.37 14.84 5.25
CA SER A 455 19.57 15.68 5.31
C SER A 455 19.45 16.90 4.40
N ILE A 456 18.84 16.76 3.21
CA ILE A 456 18.54 17.89 2.32
C ILE A 456 17.61 18.90 3.00
N GLU A 457 16.61 18.41 3.73
CA GLU A 457 15.74 19.26 4.54
C GLU A 457 16.53 20.00 5.63
N PHE A 458 17.54 19.38 6.26
CA PHE A 458 18.47 20.09 7.16
C PHE A 458 19.52 20.97 6.46
N ASN A 459 19.49 21.07 5.13
CA ASN A 459 20.52 21.75 4.34
C ASN A 459 21.93 21.13 4.50
N ASP A 460 22.01 19.86 4.91
CA ASP A 460 23.23 19.06 4.99
C ASP A 460 23.45 18.28 3.68
N LYS A 461 23.94 18.99 2.66
CA LYS A 461 24.17 18.43 1.32
C LYS A 461 25.26 17.37 1.30
N ILE A 462 26.26 17.50 2.18
CA ILE A 462 27.42 16.60 2.22
C ILE A 462 26.96 15.22 2.66
N ASN A 463 26.19 15.16 3.74
CA ASN A 463 25.66 13.90 4.24
C ASN A 463 24.61 13.32 3.28
N ALA A 464 23.78 14.17 2.66
CA ALA A 464 22.84 13.73 1.64
C ALA A 464 23.53 13.06 0.44
N GLN A 465 24.57 13.68 -0.12
CA GLN A 465 25.34 13.12 -1.22
C GLN A 465 26.00 11.80 -0.83
N LYS A 466 26.60 11.73 0.36
CA LYS A 466 27.21 10.50 0.88
C LYS A 466 26.22 9.32 0.84
N TYR A 467 25.01 9.51 1.40
CA TYR A 467 24.02 8.44 1.44
C TYR A 467 23.42 8.10 0.07
N ILE A 468 23.32 9.07 -0.85
CA ILE A 468 22.95 8.82 -2.24
C ILE A 468 24.00 7.94 -2.93
N ASP A 469 25.29 8.25 -2.77
CA ASP A 469 26.39 7.48 -3.37
C ASP A 469 26.42 6.04 -2.84
N GLU A 470 26.15 5.85 -1.54
CA GLU A 470 26.05 4.52 -0.95
C GLU A 470 24.81 3.76 -1.44
N ALA A 471 23.64 4.40 -1.48
CA ALA A 471 22.40 3.79 -1.95
C ALA A 471 22.49 3.38 -3.43
N GLU A 472 23.15 4.19 -4.27
CA GLU A 472 23.36 3.91 -5.68
C GLU A 472 24.21 2.66 -5.92
N LYS A 473 25.22 2.40 -5.07
CA LYS A 473 26.01 1.16 -5.16
C LYS A 473 25.18 -0.09 -4.86
N ILE A 474 24.14 0.05 -4.03
CA ILE A 474 23.30 -1.07 -3.57
C ILE A 474 22.17 -1.34 -4.56
N SER A 475 21.41 -0.30 -4.90
CA SER A 475 20.23 -0.42 -5.77
C SER A 475 20.05 0.86 -6.60
N PRO A 476 20.72 0.94 -7.77
CA PRO A 476 20.61 2.11 -8.66
C PRO A 476 19.19 2.39 -9.17
N GLN A 477 18.34 1.37 -9.17
CA GLN A 477 16.96 1.45 -9.67
C GLN A 477 15.95 1.85 -8.60
N ASP A 478 16.37 1.95 -7.33
CA ASP A 478 15.49 2.30 -6.21
C ASP A 478 14.81 3.67 -6.43
N ASP A 479 13.49 3.70 -6.22
CA ASP A 479 12.71 4.90 -6.46
C ASP A 479 13.00 5.99 -5.42
N TYR A 480 13.26 5.64 -4.15
CA TYR A 480 13.64 6.64 -3.14
C TYR A 480 15.00 7.26 -3.47
N LEU A 481 15.93 6.49 -4.04
CA LEU A 481 17.22 7.01 -4.51
C LEU A 481 17.02 8.07 -5.60
N LYS A 482 16.20 7.77 -6.61
CA LYS A 482 15.87 8.75 -7.68
C LYS A 482 15.20 10.00 -7.11
N LEU A 483 14.28 9.84 -6.14
CA LEU A 483 13.67 10.96 -5.43
C LEU A 483 14.70 11.79 -4.64
N ALA A 484 15.65 11.14 -3.98
CA ALA A 484 16.73 11.79 -3.23
C ALA A 484 17.66 12.58 -4.17
N LYS A 485 18.06 11.98 -5.29
CA LYS A 485 18.85 12.65 -6.34
C LYS A 485 18.11 13.86 -6.91
N SER A 486 16.83 13.69 -7.25
CA SER A 486 15.98 14.78 -7.74
C SER A 486 15.92 15.94 -6.74
N ALA A 487 15.65 15.64 -5.46
CA ALA A 487 15.63 16.65 -4.40
C ALA A 487 16.98 17.35 -4.21
N LEU A 488 18.10 16.62 -4.32
CA LEU A 488 19.44 17.21 -4.23
C LEU A 488 19.72 18.13 -5.43
N TYR A 489 19.40 17.68 -6.65
CA TYR A 489 19.57 18.48 -7.87
C TYR A 489 18.74 19.77 -7.86
N LEU A 490 17.52 19.77 -7.32
CA LEU A 490 16.76 21.01 -7.07
C LEU A 490 17.57 21.97 -6.19
N LYS A 491 18.13 21.45 -5.09
CA LYS A 491 18.90 22.24 -4.12
C LYS A 491 20.24 22.75 -4.69
N GLU A 492 20.75 22.11 -5.73
CA GLU A 492 21.93 22.50 -6.49
C GLU A 492 21.63 23.34 -7.73
N MET A 493 20.36 23.70 -7.96
CA MET A 493 19.91 24.47 -9.12
C MET A 493 20.09 23.72 -10.47
N GLN A 494 20.19 22.39 -10.44
CA GLN A 494 20.29 21.51 -11.60
C GLN A 494 18.90 20.98 -12.02
N TYR A 495 17.99 21.88 -12.41
CA TYR A 495 16.56 21.57 -12.56
C TYR A 495 16.24 20.52 -13.64
N GLU A 496 16.96 20.51 -14.77
CA GLU A 496 16.74 19.51 -15.84
C GLU A 496 17.15 18.08 -15.39
N LYS A 497 18.23 17.95 -14.60
CA LYS A 497 18.61 16.67 -14.00
C LYS A 497 17.59 16.23 -12.96
N SER A 498 17.12 17.16 -12.13
CA SER A 498 16.04 16.91 -11.18
C SER A 498 14.79 16.37 -11.87
N LEU A 499 14.38 16.97 -13.01
CA LEU A 499 13.25 16.51 -13.80
C LEU A 499 13.47 15.09 -14.32
N THR A 500 14.65 14.83 -14.88
CA THR A 500 15.00 13.50 -15.42
C THR A 500 14.84 12.41 -14.37
N GLU A 501 15.38 12.62 -13.17
CA GLU A 501 15.26 11.66 -12.06
C GLU A 501 13.80 11.52 -11.60
N ALA A 502 13.07 12.62 -11.39
CA ALA A 502 11.69 12.56 -10.91
C ALA A 502 10.70 11.98 -11.92
N ILE A 503 10.90 12.19 -13.23
CA ILE A 503 10.03 11.60 -14.28
C ILE A 503 10.21 10.08 -14.34
N SER A 504 11.39 9.58 -13.99
CA SER A 504 11.67 8.14 -14.00
C SER A 504 10.91 7.36 -12.92
N VAL A 505 10.41 8.05 -11.88
CA VAL A 505 9.62 7.46 -10.79
C VAL A 505 8.14 7.57 -11.12
N LYS A 506 7.51 6.43 -11.43
CA LYS A 506 6.08 6.36 -11.74
C LYS A 506 5.24 6.39 -10.45
N ASP A 507 4.00 6.86 -10.57
CA ASP A 507 2.98 6.79 -9.51
C ASP A 507 3.39 7.38 -8.14
N SER A 508 4.26 8.39 -8.15
CA SER A 508 4.71 9.09 -6.96
C SER A 508 4.26 10.54 -6.93
N ASP A 509 3.40 10.88 -5.97
CA ASP A 509 2.98 12.27 -5.71
C ASP A 509 4.17 13.15 -5.32
N TYR A 510 5.17 12.60 -4.62
CA TYR A 510 6.37 13.34 -4.27
C TYR A 510 7.24 13.63 -5.50
N ALA A 511 7.36 12.67 -6.42
CA ALA A 511 8.02 12.91 -7.71
C ALA A 511 7.34 14.03 -8.49
N GLN A 512 6.00 14.02 -8.57
CA GLN A 512 5.23 15.08 -9.23
C GLN A 512 5.43 16.45 -8.55
N LEU A 513 5.58 16.48 -7.22
CA LEU A 513 5.90 17.73 -6.51
C LEU A 513 7.28 18.25 -6.90
N LEU A 514 8.30 17.40 -6.93
CA LEU A 514 9.65 17.77 -7.35
C LEU A 514 9.68 18.27 -8.80
N GLN A 515 8.93 17.61 -9.70
CA GLN A 515 8.73 18.06 -11.08
C GLN A 515 8.07 19.43 -11.13
N SER A 516 7.00 19.64 -10.36
CA SER A 516 6.28 20.92 -10.28
C SER A 516 7.21 22.05 -9.82
N ILE A 517 8.07 21.80 -8.82
CA ILE A 517 9.07 22.77 -8.36
C ILE A 517 10.09 23.05 -9.46
N ALA A 518 10.63 22.02 -10.11
CA ALA A 518 11.62 22.18 -11.17
C ALA A 518 11.07 23.00 -12.35
N TYR A 519 9.85 22.69 -12.80
CA TYR A 519 9.18 23.45 -13.87
C TYR A 519 8.95 24.91 -13.48
N ALA A 520 8.50 25.19 -12.26
CA ALA A 520 8.35 26.56 -11.78
C ALA A 520 9.69 27.32 -11.78
N LYS A 521 10.78 26.69 -11.30
CA LYS A 521 12.13 27.28 -11.33
C LYS A 521 12.68 27.50 -12.74
N LEU A 522 12.21 26.74 -13.73
CA LEU A 522 12.51 26.92 -15.15
C LEU A 522 11.59 27.95 -15.85
N GLY A 523 10.62 28.55 -15.14
CA GLY A 523 9.64 29.47 -15.71
C GLY A 523 8.51 28.80 -16.51
N LYS A 524 8.42 27.46 -16.47
CA LYS A 524 7.38 26.63 -17.09
C LYS A 524 6.17 26.51 -16.14
N TYR A 525 5.50 27.63 -15.91
CA TYR A 525 4.49 27.75 -14.84
C TYR A 525 3.21 26.93 -15.11
N GLU A 526 2.79 26.80 -16.36
CA GLU A 526 1.56 26.05 -16.69
C GLU A 526 1.76 24.54 -16.45
N GLU A 527 2.93 23.99 -16.84
CA GLU A 527 3.33 22.62 -16.56
C GLU A 527 3.42 22.37 -15.05
N SER A 528 4.03 23.31 -14.32
CA SER A 528 4.12 23.26 -12.86
C SER A 528 2.74 23.19 -12.20
N LEU A 529 1.82 24.09 -12.60
CA LEU A 529 0.48 24.17 -12.02
C LEU A 529 -0.40 22.98 -12.38
N ASN A 530 -0.27 22.42 -13.58
CA ASN A 530 -1.02 21.22 -13.98
C ASN A 530 -0.66 20.01 -13.10
N LEU A 531 0.61 19.87 -12.73
CA LEU A 531 1.05 18.87 -11.75
C LEU A 531 0.53 19.21 -10.35
N TYR A 532 0.70 20.46 -9.91
CA TYR A 532 0.28 20.88 -8.58
C TYR A 532 -1.22 20.65 -8.33
N LYS A 533 -2.08 20.90 -9.32
CA LYS A 533 -3.54 20.66 -9.22
C LYS A 533 -3.88 19.21 -8.85
N LYS A 534 -3.09 18.24 -9.31
CA LYS A 534 -3.26 16.82 -8.96
C LYS A 534 -2.85 16.53 -7.52
N LEU A 535 -1.92 17.32 -6.98
CA LEU A 535 -1.35 17.16 -5.64
C LEU A 535 -2.17 17.80 -4.52
N ILE A 536 -3.14 18.66 -4.82
CA ILE A 536 -3.97 19.33 -3.80
C ILE A 536 -4.63 18.31 -2.86
N LYS A 537 -5.02 17.14 -3.39
CA LYS A 537 -5.65 16.05 -2.62
C LYS A 537 -4.67 14.94 -2.22
N SER A 538 -3.36 15.11 -2.46
CA SER A 538 -2.37 14.09 -2.15
C SER A 538 -2.32 13.80 -0.65
N LYS A 539 -2.30 12.50 -0.32
CA LYS A 539 -2.08 12.00 1.05
C LYS A 539 -0.62 11.61 1.31
N SER A 540 0.30 11.94 0.39
CA SER A 540 1.71 11.56 0.52
C SER A 540 2.33 12.13 1.80
N LEU A 541 3.05 11.27 2.53
CA LEU A 541 3.75 11.61 3.76
C LEU A 541 5.04 12.41 3.49
N LEU A 542 5.60 12.30 2.28
CA LEU A 542 6.77 13.09 1.87
C LEU A 542 6.42 14.53 1.46
N ILE A 543 5.14 14.83 1.19
CA ILE A 543 4.70 16.19 0.88
C ILE A 543 4.46 16.94 2.20
N THR A 544 5.46 17.70 2.64
CA THR A 544 5.40 18.55 3.84
C THR A 544 4.95 19.98 3.49
N ASN A 545 4.54 20.76 4.49
CA ASN A 545 4.19 22.17 4.29
C ASN A 545 5.39 22.98 3.77
N ARG A 546 6.57 22.72 4.32
CA ARG A 546 7.82 23.33 3.85
C ARG A 546 8.10 23.05 2.38
N LYS A 547 7.82 21.84 1.88
CA LYS A 547 7.99 21.53 0.46
C LYS A 547 6.98 22.25 -0.43
N LYS A 548 5.76 22.44 0.05
CA LYS A 548 4.76 23.28 -0.62
C LYS A 548 5.20 24.74 -0.65
N GLU A 549 5.79 25.26 0.42
CA GLU A 549 6.36 26.62 0.45
C GLU A 549 7.49 26.80 -0.57
N GLU A 550 8.35 25.80 -0.75
CA GLU A 550 9.39 25.81 -1.79
C GLU A 550 8.78 25.95 -3.20
N LEU A 551 7.69 25.21 -3.48
CA LEU A 551 6.93 25.35 -4.72
C LEU A 551 6.33 26.75 -4.87
N PHE A 552 5.65 27.26 -3.84
CA PHE A 552 5.03 28.59 -3.92
C PHE A 552 6.08 29.70 -4.10
N SER A 553 7.25 29.58 -3.47
CA SER A 553 8.38 30.47 -3.71
C SER A 553 8.84 30.41 -5.17
N ALA A 554 8.91 29.22 -5.76
CA ALA A 554 9.24 29.06 -7.18
C ALA A 554 8.17 29.67 -8.11
N LEU A 555 6.89 29.67 -7.69
CA LEU A 555 5.78 30.25 -8.43
C LEU A 555 5.63 31.78 -8.25
N SER A 556 6.34 32.40 -7.30
CA SER A 556 6.17 33.83 -6.94
C SER A 556 6.11 34.78 -8.14
N PRO A 557 7.00 34.70 -9.15
CA PRO A 557 6.96 35.63 -10.28
C PRO A 557 5.66 35.53 -11.10
N TYR A 558 5.09 34.33 -11.22
CA TYR A 558 3.81 34.11 -11.88
C TYR A 558 2.63 34.62 -11.04
N LEU A 559 2.68 34.37 -9.72
CA LEU A 559 1.67 34.85 -8.78
C LEU A 559 1.61 36.38 -8.74
N GLU A 560 2.76 37.05 -8.71
CA GLU A 560 2.88 38.52 -8.75
C GLU A 560 2.30 39.11 -10.04
N LYS A 561 2.46 38.44 -11.18
CA LYS A 561 1.86 38.88 -12.45
C LYS A 561 0.33 38.87 -12.39
N ILE A 562 -0.27 37.82 -11.82
CA ILE A 562 -1.73 37.72 -11.65
C ILE A 562 -2.21 38.76 -10.65
N GLU A 563 -1.50 38.91 -9.54
CA GLU A 563 -1.78 39.93 -8.52
C GLU A 563 -1.80 41.34 -9.10
N ASN A 564 -0.75 41.74 -9.83
CA ASN A 564 -0.66 43.07 -10.43
C ASN A 564 -1.84 43.34 -11.37
N LYS A 565 -2.25 42.34 -12.15
CA LYS A 565 -3.43 42.41 -13.02
C LYS A 565 -4.74 42.57 -12.22
N ALA A 566 -4.89 41.84 -11.12
CA ALA A 566 -6.05 41.95 -10.24
C ALA A 566 -6.15 43.36 -9.62
N ILE A 567 -5.03 43.90 -9.13
CA ILE A 567 -4.92 45.24 -8.55
C ILE A 567 -5.21 46.32 -9.62
N GLU A 568 -4.77 46.13 -10.86
CA GLU A 568 -5.07 47.06 -11.95
C GLU A 568 -6.58 47.11 -12.26
N TYR A 569 -7.26 45.96 -12.31
CA TYR A 569 -8.71 45.92 -12.46
C TYR A 569 -9.43 46.57 -11.28
N GLU A 570 -8.96 46.35 -10.05
CA GLU A 570 -9.48 47.00 -8.85
C GLU A 570 -9.35 48.52 -8.95
N ARG A 571 -8.17 49.03 -9.32
CA ARG A 571 -7.88 50.47 -9.46
C ARG A 571 -8.73 51.13 -10.55
N THR A 572 -9.06 50.40 -11.61
CA THR A 572 -9.89 50.90 -12.72
C THR A 572 -11.39 50.71 -12.48
N GLY A 573 -11.81 50.24 -11.29
CA GLY A 573 -13.22 50.03 -10.94
C GLY A 573 -13.86 48.81 -11.60
N GLN A 574 -13.08 47.97 -12.29
CA GLN A 574 -13.55 46.74 -12.94
C GLN A 574 -13.63 45.58 -11.92
N TYR A 575 -14.42 45.76 -10.87
CA TYR A 575 -14.42 44.87 -9.70
C TYR A 575 -14.72 43.41 -10.02
N VAL A 576 -15.63 43.12 -10.97
CA VAL A 576 -15.91 41.73 -11.37
C VAL A 576 -14.67 41.06 -11.95
N LYS A 577 -13.91 41.75 -12.81
CA LYS A 577 -12.66 41.22 -13.38
C LYS A 577 -11.58 41.08 -12.30
N ALA A 578 -11.50 42.04 -11.38
CA ALA A 578 -10.58 41.98 -10.25
C ALA A 578 -10.86 40.75 -9.38
N LEU A 579 -12.12 40.50 -9.02
CA LEU A 579 -12.54 39.32 -8.26
C LEU A 579 -12.22 38.02 -9.01
N THR A 580 -12.40 37.96 -10.33
CA THR A 580 -12.00 36.78 -11.11
C THR A 580 -10.50 36.49 -11.02
N GLU A 581 -9.65 37.51 -11.16
CA GLU A 581 -8.20 37.33 -11.04
C GLU A 581 -7.77 37.02 -9.60
N TYR A 582 -8.41 37.63 -8.59
CA TYR A 582 -8.19 37.27 -7.20
C TYR A 582 -8.61 35.83 -6.90
N ALA A 583 -9.71 35.33 -7.49
CA ALA A 583 -10.14 33.94 -7.33
C ALA A 583 -9.12 32.99 -7.94
N ARG A 584 -8.60 33.30 -9.14
CA ARG A 584 -7.52 32.54 -9.78
C ARG A 584 -6.27 32.53 -8.89
N LEU A 585 -5.88 33.69 -8.35
CA LEU A 585 -4.73 33.80 -7.47
C LEU A 585 -4.93 32.99 -6.19
N LEU A 586 -6.13 33.01 -5.61
CA LEU A 586 -6.49 32.28 -4.39
C LEU A 586 -6.32 30.76 -4.56
N GLU A 587 -6.66 30.20 -5.73
CA GLU A 587 -6.54 28.76 -6.02
C GLU A 587 -5.09 28.24 -5.94
N ILE A 588 -4.11 29.09 -6.24
CA ILE A 588 -2.69 28.71 -6.41
C ILE A 588 -1.76 29.42 -5.42
N SER A 589 -2.32 30.00 -4.35
CA SER A 589 -1.57 30.81 -3.37
C SER A 589 -1.30 30.06 -2.06
N PRO A 590 -0.17 30.34 -1.38
CA PRO A 590 0.07 29.88 -0.02
C PRO A 590 -0.96 30.49 0.97
N PRO A 591 -1.14 29.89 2.17
CA PRO A 591 -2.13 30.33 3.15
C PRO A 591 -2.09 31.83 3.48
N ASP A 592 -0.91 32.39 3.72
CA ASP A 592 -0.76 33.82 4.06
C ASP A 592 -1.22 34.73 2.93
N LYS A 593 -0.91 34.33 1.69
CA LYS A 593 -1.35 35.06 0.49
C LYS A 593 -2.86 34.90 0.30
N ALA A 594 -3.41 33.72 0.52
CA ALA A 594 -4.85 33.48 0.51
C ALA A 594 -5.58 34.36 1.53
N GLN A 595 -5.04 34.50 2.75
CA GLN A 595 -5.57 35.42 3.76
C GLN A 595 -5.50 36.88 3.29
N TRP A 596 -4.36 37.32 2.76
CA TRP A 596 -4.22 38.67 2.19
C TRP A 596 -5.26 38.95 1.10
N ILE A 597 -5.49 38.00 0.19
CA ILE A 597 -6.50 38.13 -0.88
C ILE A 597 -7.88 38.32 -0.25
N ARG A 598 -8.28 37.47 0.70
CA ARG A 598 -9.59 37.54 1.35
C ARG A 598 -9.80 38.89 2.06
N ILE A 599 -8.82 39.37 2.81
CA ILE A 599 -8.87 40.67 3.51
C ILE A 599 -8.97 41.83 2.52
N ARG A 600 -8.23 41.76 1.41
CA ARG A 600 -8.30 42.79 0.37
C ARG A 600 -9.67 42.81 -0.31
N VAL A 601 -10.16 41.64 -0.69
CA VAL A 601 -11.48 41.47 -1.32
C VAL A 601 -12.61 41.88 -0.36
N ALA A 602 -12.49 41.65 0.95
CA ALA A 602 -13.47 42.09 1.94
C ALA A 602 -13.74 43.60 1.89
N LYS A 603 -12.72 44.43 1.60
CA LYS A 603 -12.89 45.88 1.43
C LYS A 603 -13.76 46.19 0.22
N ILE A 604 -13.52 45.50 -0.90
CA ILE A 604 -14.32 45.64 -2.13
C ILE A 604 -15.77 45.23 -1.87
N ILE A 605 -15.98 44.11 -1.18
CA ILE A 605 -17.30 43.58 -0.82
C ILE A 605 -18.05 44.56 0.10
N SER A 606 -17.38 45.12 1.11
CA SER A 606 -18.01 46.04 2.06
C SER A 606 -18.58 47.30 1.38
N GLN A 607 -17.94 47.74 0.28
CA GLN A 607 -18.37 48.88 -0.51
C GLN A 607 -19.45 48.50 -1.54
N ASN A 608 -19.43 47.26 -2.03
CA ASN A 608 -20.33 46.76 -3.06
C ASN A 608 -20.84 45.34 -2.74
N PRO A 609 -21.78 45.19 -1.78
CA PRO A 609 -22.19 43.86 -1.30
C PRO A 609 -22.83 42.97 -2.38
N SER A 610 -23.46 43.55 -3.39
CA SER A 610 -24.09 42.83 -4.50
C SER A 610 -23.10 42.04 -5.37
N LEU A 611 -21.79 42.36 -5.32
CA LEU A 611 -20.77 41.65 -6.10
C LEU A 611 -20.62 40.18 -5.71
N VAL A 612 -20.96 39.85 -4.47
CA VAL A 612 -20.84 38.49 -3.92
C VAL A 612 -22.17 37.84 -3.62
N GLU A 613 -23.28 38.43 -4.09
CA GLU A 613 -24.59 37.79 -4.04
C GLU A 613 -24.54 36.44 -4.80
N LEU A 614 -25.17 35.41 -4.21
CA LEU A 614 -25.14 34.07 -4.78
C LEU A 614 -25.91 34.03 -6.10
N LYS A 615 -25.21 33.66 -7.18
CA LYS A 615 -25.77 33.55 -8.53
C LYS A 615 -26.23 32.12 -8.81
N ASP A 616 -27.14 31.94 -9.77
CA ASP A 616 -27.98 30.74 -9.95
C ASP A 616 -27.31 29.37 -9.68
N GLU A 617 -26.21 29.02 -10.36
CA GLU A 617 -25.56 27.71 -10.15
C GLU A 617 -24.92 27.55 -8.76
N SER A 618 -24.23 28.59 -8.27
CA SER A 618 -23.68 28.57 -6.91
C SER A 618 -24.78 28.55 -5.85
N ARG A 619 -25.85 29.33 -6.07
CA ARG A 619 -27.02 29.41 -5.21
C ARG A 619 -27.75 28.08 -5.12
N LYS A 620 -27.87 27.35 -6.24
CA LYS A 620 -28.47 26.02 -6.27
C LYS A 620 -27.72 25.04 -5.36
N HIS A 621 -26.38 24.99 -5.47
CA HIS A 621 -25.54 24.17 -4.60
C HIS A 621 -25.66 24.59 -3.13
N PHE A 622 -25.64 25.90 -2.86
CA PHE A 622 -25.81 26.43 -1.51
C PHE A 622 -27.16 26.02 -0.88
N LEU A 623 -28.27 26.19 -1.59
CA LEU A 623 -29.60 25.80 -1.11
C LEU A 623 -29.75 24.28 -0.96
N HIS A 624 -29.14 23.50 -1.85
CA HIS A 624 -29.12 22.05 -1.74
C HIS A 624 -28.38 21.60 -0.46
N ALA A 625 -27.27 22.26 -0.12
CA ALA A 625 -26.57 22.01 1.13
C ALA A 625 -27.45 22.30 2.36
N GLU A 626 -28.28 23.35 2.35
CA GLU A 626 -29.23 23.63 3.43
C GLU A 626 -30.25 22.51 3.59
N VAL A 627 -30.81 21.99 2.49
CA VAL A 627 -31.72 20.85 2.52
C VAL A 627 -31.03 19.62 3.10
N LEU A 628 -29.81 19.33 2.67
CA LEU A 628 -29.02 18.20 3.18
C LEU A 628 -28.71 18.35 4.67
N PHE A 629 -28.40 19.57 5.12
CA PHE A 629 -28.21 19.88 6.53
C PHE A 629 -29.45 19.57 7.37
N THR A 630 -30.65 19.94 6.90
CA THR A 630 -31.91 19.60 7.63
C THR A 630 -32.20 18.11 7.68
N LYS A 631 -31.61 17.32 6.77
CA LYS A 631 -31.67 15.85 6.75
C LYS A 631 -30.52 15.19 7.50
N GLU A 632 -29.70 15.97 8.22
CA GLU A 632 -28.51 15.51 8.95
C GLU A 632 -27.47 14.81 8.04
N LYS A 633 -27.47 15.12 6.74
CA LYS A 633 -26.50 14.62 5.75
C LYS A 633 -25.33 15.61 5.62
N PHE A 634 -24.55 15.75 6.70
CA PHE A 634 -23.55 16.79 6.86
C PHE A 634 -22.44 16.75 5.80
N GLU A 635 -21.92 15.58 5.47
CA GLU A 635 -20.82 15.43 4.51
C GLU A 635 -21.28 15.72 3.08
N GLU A 636 -22.49 15.28 2.70
CA GLU A 636 -23.08 15.63 1.41
C GLU A 636 -23.33 17.15 1.32
N ALA A 637 -23.75 17.78 2.43
CA ALA A 637 -23.92 19.22 2.50
C ALA A 637 -22.58 19.98 2.34
N ILE A 638 -21.49 19.48 2.93
CA ILE A 638 -20.14 20.02 2.72
C ILE A 638 -19.73 19.89 1.24
N ASP A 639 -19.97 18.74 0.61
CA ASP A 639 -19.63 18.52 -0.81
C ASP A 639 -20.37 19.53 -1.72
N GLU A 640 -21.62 19.86 -1.42
CA GLU A 640 -22.38 20.90 -2.14
C GLU A 640 -21.85 22.32 -1.86
N LEU A 641 -21.49 22.63 -0.62
CA LEU A 641 -20.86 23.92 -0.29
C LEU A 641 -19.47 24.07 -0.91
N ASP A 642 -18.71 22.99 -1.09
CA ASP A 642 -17.44 23.00 -1.79
C ASP A 642 -17.65 23.39 -3.27
N LYS A 643 -18.67 22.82 -3.95
CA LYS A 643 -19.06 23.23 -5.30
C LYS A 643 -19.46 24.71 -5.37
N SER A 644 -20.24 25.18 -4.40
CA SER A 644 -20.61 26.61 -4.30
C SER A 644 -19.38 27.51 -4.10
N SER A 645 -18.47 27.12 -3.20
CA SER A 645 -17.25 27.89 -2.92
C SER A 645 -16.29 27.93 -4.12
N LEU A 646 -16.25 26.88 -4.94
CA LEU A 646 -15.46 26.86 -6.18
C LEU A 646 -15.99 27.89 -7.20
N LEU A 647 -17.30 28.07 -7.28
CA LEU A 647 -17.94 29.03 -8.19
C LEU A 647 -17.86 30.47 -7.68
N GLN A 648 -18.02 30.69 -6.37
CA GLN A 648 -18.02 32.02 -5.75
C GLN A 648 -17.21 32.03 -4.45
N PRO A 649 -15.86 32.00 -4.54
CA PRO A 649 -14.97 31.79 -3.38
C PRO A 649 -14.93 32.95 -2.37
N PHE A 650 -15.54 34.08 -2.69
CA PHE A 650 -15.55 35.27 -1.83
C PHE A 650 -16.89 35.53 -1.14
N ASN A 651 -17.86 34.63 -1.26
CA ASN A 651 -19.10 34.75 -0.50
C ASN A 651 -18.87 34.26 0.95
N PRO A 652 -19.02 35.13 1.97
CA PRO A 652 -18.74 34.75 3.36
C PRO A 652 -19.72 33.70 3.90
N GLN A 653 -20.98 33.73 3.49
CA GLN A 653 -22.02 32.84 4.03
C GLN A 653 -21.74 31.37 3.75
N ILE A 654 -21.13 31.04 2.61
CA ILE A 654 -20.72 29.67 2.28
C ILE A 654 -19.83 29.11 3.40
N TYR A 655 -18.82 29.87 3.82
CA TYR A 655 -17.86 29.43 4.84
C TYR A 655 -18.47 29.42 6.24
N PHE A 656 -19.38 30.35 6.55
CA PHE A 656 -20.15 30.28 7.79
C PHE A 656 -20.93 28.95 7.88
N ASN A 657 -21.68 28.60 6.83
CA ASN A 657 -22.45 27.35 6.80
C ASN A 657 -21.53 26.13 6.88
N LYS A 658 -20.40 26.11 6.17
CA LYS A 658 -19.40 25.03 6.28
C LYS A 658 -18.91 24.88 7.72
N ALA A 659 -18.60 25.99 8.40
CA ALA A 659 -18.10 25.95 9.78
C ALA A 659 -19.13 25.35 10.75
N ILE A 660 -20.41 25.72 10.62
CA ILE A 660 -21.50 25.13 11.43
C ILE A 660 -21.64 23.63 11.18
N ILE A 661 -21.53 23.20 9.92
CA ILE A 661 -21.61 21.77 9.59
C ILE A 661 -20.40 21.01 10.15
N TYR A 662 -19.20 21.57 10.02
CA TYR A 662 -17.99 20.99 10.60
C TYR A 662 -18.06 20.87 12.12
N GLU A 663 -18.67 21.84 12.82
CA GLU A 663 -18.97 21.74 14.24
C GLU A 663 -19.90 20.56 14.56
N LYS A 664 -20.96 20.34 13.77
CA LYS A 664 -21.90 19.21 13.97
C LYS A 664 -21.22 17.86 13.87
N ILE A 665 -20.28 17.72 12.93
CA ILE A 665 -19.45 16.51 12.81
C ILE A 665 -18.20 16.56 13.71
N SER A 666 -18.09 17.57 14.59
CA SER A 666 -16.94 17.93 15.43
C SER A 666 -15.57 17.79 14.77
N ASP A 667 -15.48 18.17 13.50
CA ASP A 667 -14.21 18.50 12.86
C ASP A 667 -13.89 19.97 13.21
N PHE A 668 -13.52 20.18 14.48
CA PHE A 668 -13.30 21.54 15.01
C PHE A 668 -12.17 22.27 14.27
N ALA A 669 -11.18 21.55 13.73
CA ALA A 669 -10.10 22.15 12.96
C ALA A 669 -10.65 22.83 11.69
N LYS A 670 -11.48 22.12 10.91
CA LYS A 670 -12.11 22.71 9.73
C LYS A 670 -13.20 23.72 10.08
N ALA A 671 -13.88 23.56 11.22
CA ALA A 671 -14.83 24.55 11.70
C ALA A 671 -14.14 25.89 11.97
N ILE A 672 -13.01 25.87 12.67
CA ILE A 672 -12.16 27.04 12.91
C ILE A 672 -11.69 27.64 11.58
N GLU A 673 -11.11 26.85 10.68
CA GLU A 673 -10.60 27.31 9.39
C GLU A 673 -11.67 28.09 8.60
N ASN A 674 -12.87 27.50 8.44
CA ASN A 674 -13.94 28.12 7.66
C ASN A 674 -14.52 29.36 8.37
N MET A 675 -14.53 29.37 9.70
CA MET A 675 -15.01 30.52 10.46
C MET A 675 -14.01 31.68 10.47
N GLU A 676 -12.71 31.39 10.46
CA GLU A 676 -11.66 32.40 10.26
C GLU A 676 -11.76 33.01 8.87
N ILE A 677 -11.98 32.18 7.84
CA ILE A 677 -12.25 32.65 6.48
C ILE A 677 -13.48 33.59 6.45
N TYR A 678 -14.57 33.23 7.13
CA TYR A 678 -15.75 34.09 7.23
C TYR A 678 -15.39 35.48 7.78
N LEU A 679 -14.63 35.53 8.88
CA LEU A 679 -14.18 36.79 9.47
C LEU A 679 -13.22 37.57 8.56
N GLN A 680 -12.39 36.88 7.78
CA GLN A 680 -11.49 37.53 6.82
C GLN A 680 -12.27 38.19 5.68
N LEU A 681 -13.37 37.57 5.22
CA LEU A 681 -14.24 38.09 4.15
C LEU A 681 -15.28 39.10 4.66
N ASN A 682 -15.63 39.04 5.95
CA ASN A 682 -16.61 39.91 6.58
C ASN A 682 -16.13 40.41 7.97
N PRO A 683 -15.08 41.24 8.02
CA PRO A 683 -14.46 41.66 9.28
C PRO A 683 -15.35 42.55 10.15
N SER A 684 -16.34 43.23 9.55
CA SER A 684 -17.29 44.11 10.23
C SER A 684 -18.61 43.41 10.58
N ALA A 685 -18.64 42.07 10.59
CA ALA A 685 -19.84 41.31 10.92
C ALA A 685 -20.37 41.71 12.32
N PRO A 686 -21.68 41.96 12.49
CA PRO A 686 -22.24 42.36 13.79
C PRO A 686 -21.99 41.33 14.92
N ASN A 687 -21.84 40.06 14.55
CA ASN A 687 -21.56 38.93 15.44
C ASN A 687 -20.06 38.55 15.50
N ALA A 688 -19.15 39.39 15.01
CA ALA A 688 -17.73 39.06 14.91
C ALA A 688 -17.10 38.67 16.26
N GLN A 689 -17.48 39.33 17.36
CA GLN A 689 -16.97 38.98 18.69
C GLN A 689 -17.46 37.60 19.13
N THR A 690 -18.76 37.33 19.01
CA THR A 690 -19.35 36.02 19.31
C THR A 690 -18.67 34.89 18.50
N ILE A 691 -18.33 35.17 17.24
CA ILE A 691 -17.63 34.22 16.38
C ILE A 691 -16.20 33.95 16.87
N LYS A 692 -15.46 35.00 17.26
CA LYS A 692 -14.12 34.84 17.85
C LYS A 692 -14.17 33.99 19.12
N ASP A 693 -15.14 34.25 19.99
CA ASP A 693 -15.35 33.47 21.22
C ASP A 693 -15.64 32.00 20.90
N GLN A 694 -16.43 31.73 19.85
CA GLN A 694 -16.70 30.36 19.39
C GLN A 694 -15.45 29.67 18.85
N ILE A 695 -14.62 30.37 18.08
CA ILE A 695 -13.32 29.85 17.61
C ILE A 695 -12.44 29.46 18.80
N TYR A 696 -12.37 30.28 19.86
CA TYR A 696 -11.63 29.92 21.08
C TYR A 696 -12.19 28.66 21.75
N LYS A 697 -13.51 28.52 21.85
CA LYS A 697 -14.13 27.30 22.41
C LYS A 697 -13.75 26.05 21.60
N TRP A 698 -13.80 26.12 20.27
CA TRP A 698 -13.37 25.01 19.42
C TRP A 698 -11.89 24.68 19.57
N ARG A 699 -11.02 25.70 19.73
CA ARG A 699 -9.59 25.49 20.01
C ARG A 699 -9.38 24.75 21.34
N PHE A 700 -10.09 25.13 22.40
CA PHE A 700 -10.02 24.41 23.68
C PHE A 700 -10.54 22.98 23.59
N MET A 701 -11.51 22.68 22.72
CA MET A 701 -11.96 21.31 22.49
C MET A 701 -10.92 20.48 21.72
N LEU A 702 -10.24 21.07 20.73
CA LEU A 702 -9.13 20.41 20.03
C LEU A 702 -7.97 20.07 20.98
N GLU A 703 -7.61 20.98 21.89
CA GLU A 703 -6.56 20.77 22.88
C GLU A 703 -6.87 19.62 23.85
N LYS A 704 -8.16 19.33 24.10
CA LYS A 704 -8.59 18.19 24.95
C LYS A 704 -8.67 16.86 24.21
N GLU A 705 -8.69 16.87 22.87
CA GLU A 705 -8.72 15.66 22.02
C GLU A 705 -7.31 15.17 21.62
N LEU A 706 -6.31 16.05 21.75
CA LEU A 706 -4.88 15.77 21.62
C LEU A 706 -4.35 15.10 22.88
#